data_AF-A0A842W6B7-F1
#
_entry.id   AF-A0A842W6B7-F1
#
_cell.length_a   1.000
_cell.length_b   1.000
_cell.length_c   1.000
_cell.angle_alpha   90.00
_cell.angle_beta   90.00
_cell.angle_gamma   90.00
#
_symmetry.space_group_name_H-M   'P 1'
#
loop_
_entity.id
_entity.type
_entity.pdbx_description
1 polymer ?
#
loop_
_entity_poly.entity_id
_entity_poly.type
_entity_poly.pdbx_seq_one_letter_code
_entity_poly.pdbx_strand_id
1 'polypeptide(L)'
;MRMESRNVLVVSLILTVVIFAFGILFNYGLDFIRLNNIVEVINQHELSTDAYLAEALFSDVFDSSRCSVMNSRVIDLKEEINEVGVELSSYSRFSFFNRKDFDYLKRKYFLLEMQFLSLISEVNQECNYPYVPVLFFYEIDHYPSERQGFILQEVSRKFEDNVVVLSIDKDYEDEPLVQMLVQQHEVDKAPAIIVGDEKHEGLVYEKDLSNLVQKKLNRVDIYSQAINFSYILEVLEIDREKFISNSFALLEEDISPFAKGDISLVLGRVLKNDTLLCSSLDYYKKVKTDSDEERAVLFETIASIGCGENRRKYLLKASDLWKKIGNNFRAKLDERLALNQQIKFELDDSDLNITPDFPKNVSKMVVGKSKRVLTADDVLVSQVDRVNRDWLSYQLFFSPFYEVDRLELLTEYELDREELLSVFSERLTLSQEHLREDIGWHEGARIKELRQVGFKHLTASGTIVVKLNDKWYAPDENGVFRFEVPWDKVSYPTNRYLREDVVLIVDTHGISMLVEQAVRNNATVVIGCGDHPGKAKAAKYLSDKGITTVTFTDKYFPLLLGADVDVFPNPPIKYQGYTDIIGGRPIEFDLNETFIVTDVNSTQYSFSYYDTPSRYFGILQKHYPLNVYTYYVDDFDEMYFVLDKAREVNATAAGLRVYDSDDYYAVKEWLDEDKKRRAILFHSMPYPYGYMIMQEYPEQVTFGDLNPIFR
;
A
#
# COMPACT_ATOMS: atom_id res chain seq x y z
N MET A 1 -1.87 24.15 -109.39
CA MET A 1 -1.66 23.32 -108.18
C MET A 1 -1.26 24.24 -107.01
N ARG A 2 -2.17 25.09 -106.50
CA ARG A 2 -1.83 26.14 -105.51
C ARG A 2 -3.00 26.48 -104.57
N MET A 3 -3.85 25.49 -104.25
CA MET A 3 -4.97 25.64 -103.32
C MET A 3 -5.01 24.61 -102.16
N GLU A 4 -4.06 23.66 -102.06
CA GLU A 4 -4.14 22.61 -101.03
C GLU A 4 -3.33 22.86 -99.76
N SER A 5 -2.27 23.69 -99.77
CA SER A 5 -1.40 23.86 -98.58
C SER A 5 -1.97 24.76 -97.47
N ARG A 6 -2.93 25.64 -97.81
CA ARG A 6 -3.50 26.62 -96.87
C ARG A 6 -4.50 25.97 -95.90
N ASN A 7 -5.25 24.97 -96.37
CA ASN A 7 -6.20 24.23 -95.53
C ASN A 7 -5.49 23.30 -94.56
N VAL A 8 -4.38 22.68 -94.96
CA VAL A 8 -3.59 21.80 -94.08
C VAL A 8 -3.02 22.59 -92.89
N LEU A 9 -2.47 23.78 -93.12
CA LEU A 9 -1.92 24.61 -92.02
C LEU A 9 -3.00 25.10 -91.05
N VAL A 10 -4.19 25.47 -91.54
CA VAL A 10 -5.30 25.92 -90.68
C VAL A 10 -5.88 24.75 -89.87
N VAL A 11 -6.03 23.58 -90.48
CA VAL A 11 -6.52 22.38 -89.79
C VAL A 11 -5.53 21.93 -88.71
N SER A 12 -4.22 21.94 -89.00
CA SER A 12 -3.19 21.62 -88.00
C SER A 12 -3.20 22.60 -86.83
N LEU A 13 -3.33 23.91 -87.10
CA LEU A 13 -3.39 24.93 -86.05
C LEU A 13 -4.61 24.73 -85.14
N ILE A 14 -5.78 24.47 -85.72
CA ILE A 14 -7.01 24.20 -84.96
C ILE A 14 -6.84 22.93 -84.12
N LEU A 15 -6.28 21.86 -84.69
CA LEU A 15 -6.04 20.62 -83.97
C LEU A 15 -5.09 20.82 -82.78
N THR A 16 -3.99 21.56 -82.97
CA THR A 16 -3.06 21.89 -81.88
C THR A 16 -3.73 22.71 -80.79
N VAL A 17 -4.54 23.71 -81.14
CA VAL A 17 -5.30 24.51 -80.17
C VAL A 17 -6.29 23.65 -79.39
N VAL A 18 -6.97 22.72 -80.04
CA VAL A 18 -7.93 21.80 -79.37
C VAL A 18 -7.20 20.85 -78.42
N ILE A 19 -6.08 20.26 -78.84
CA ILE A 19 -5.28 19.37 -77.98
C ILE A 19 -4.72 20.15 -76.77
N PHE A 20 -4.24 21.37 -77.00
CA PHE A 20 -3.71 22.22 -75.93
C PHE A 20 -4.81 22.69 -74.97
N ALA A 21 -5.98 23.07 -75.49
CA ALA A 21 -7.15 23.41 -74.67
C ALA A 21 -7.64 22.21 -73.84
N PHE A 22 -7.63 21.01 -74.42
CA PHE A 22 -7.99 19.79 -73.70
C PHE A 22 -6.98 19.46 -72.61
N GLY A 23 -5.67 19.64 -72.88
CA GLY A 23 -4.62 19.50 -71.88
C GLY A 23 -4.78 20.48 -70.72
N ILE A 24 -5.09 21.75 -71.00
CA ILE A 24 -5.35 22.77 -69.97
C ILE A 24 -6.59 22.42 -69.14
N LEU A 25 -7.69 22.03 -69.79
CA LEU A 25 -8.94 21.69 -69.09
C LEU A 25 -8.79 20.43 -68.25
N PHE A 26 -8.08 19.41 -68.75
CA PHE A 26 -7.79 18.20 -67.99
C PHE A 26 -6.91 18.50 -66.78
N ASN A 27 -5.87 19.32 -66.94
CA ASN A 27 -5.02 19.73 -65.83
C ASN A 27 -5.79 20.55 -64.78
N TYR A 28 -6.62 21.49 -65.24
CA TYR A 28 -7.48 22.28 -64.36
C TYR A 28 -8.49 21.41 -63.59
N GLY A 29 -9.01 20.35 -64.23
CA GLY A 29 -9.89 19.37 -63.58
C GLY A 29 -9.18 18.56 -62.49
N LEU A 30 -7.93 18.15 -62.73
CA LEU A 30 -7.11 17.47 -61.71
C LEU A 30 -6.77 18.39 -60.53
N ASP A 31 -6.42 19.65 -60.81
CA ASP A 31 -6.16 20.65 -59.77
C ASP A 31 -7.42 20.92 -58.92
N PHE A 32 -8.61 20.92 -59.52
CA PHE A 32 -9.87 21.12 -58.78
C PHE A 32 -10.19 19.96 -57.83
N ILE A 33 -9.99 18.71 -58.27
CA ILE A 33 -10.16 17.52 -57.41
C ILE A 33 -9.17 17.56 -56.25
N ARG A 34 -7.92 17.94 -56.52
CA ARG A 34 -6.88 18.07 -55.51
C ARG A 34 -7.18 19.18 -54.49
N LEU A 35 -7.65 20.34 -54.94
CA LEU A 35 -8.04 21.45 -54.06
C LEU A 35 -9.17 21.07 -53.10
N ASN A 36 -10.17 20.32 -53.58
CA ASN A 36 -11.28 19.89 -52.71
C ASN A 36 -10.82 18.92 -51.60
N ASN A 37 -9.90 18.00 -51.89
CA ASN A 37 -9.35 17.11 -50.87
C ASN A 37 -8.57 17.90 -49.79
N ILE A 38 -7.82 18.93 -50.20
CA ILE A 38 -7.08 19.79 -49.26
C ILE A 38 -8.05 20.59 -48.37
N VAL A 39 -9.12 21.15 -48.95
CA VAL A 39 -10.14 21.89 -48.19
C VAL A 39 -10.92 21.00 -47.22
N GLU A 40 -11.21 19.75 -47.61
CA GLU A 40 -11.88 18.78 -46.73
C GLU A 40 -11.00 18.40 -45.52
N VAL A 41 -9.71 18.17 -45.76
CA VAL A 41 -8.72 17.95 -44.70
C VAL A 41 -8.64 19.17 -43.78
N ILE A 42 -8.56 20.39 -44.32
CA ILE A 42 -8.55 21.63 -43.51
C ILE A 42 -9.77 21.73 -42.58
N ASN A 43 -10.97 21.48 -43.11
CA ASN A 43 -12.21 21.57 -42.32
C ASN A 43 -12.28 20.49 -41.21
N GLN A 44 -11.77 19.29 -41.46
CA GLN A 44 -11.71 18.24 -40.44
C GLN A 44 -10.74 18.62 -39.30
N HIS A 45 -9.62 19.27 -39.61
CA HIS A 45 -8.67 19.73 -38.57
C HIS A 45 -9.17 20.93 -37.77
N GLU A 46 -9.88 21.86 -38.39
CA GLU A 46 -10.52 22.97 -37.67
C GLU A 46 -11.54 22.42 -36.66
N LEU A 47 -12.35 21.43 -37.08
CA LEU A 47 -13.28 20.73 -36.20
C LEU A 47 -12.58 19.98 -35.05
N SER A 48 -11.46 19.31 -35.31
CA SER A 48 -10.66 18.60 -34.29
C SER A 48 -10.04 19.58 -33.27
N THR A 49 -9.58 20.74 -33.74
CA THR A 49 -9.01 21.79 -32.89
C THR A 49 -10.09 22.43 -32.01
N ASP A 50 -11.27 22.70 -32.56
CA ASP A 50 -12.41 23.22 -31.81
C ASP A 50 -12.92 22.21 -30.77
N ALA A 51 -12.95 20.92 -31.12
CA ALA A 51 -13.24 19.84 -30.18
C ALA A 51 -12.22 19.80 -29.03
N TYR A 52 -10.93 19.94 -29.34
CA TYR A 52 -9.86 20.00 -28.32
C TYR A 52 -10.05 21.18 -27.35
N LEU A 53 -10.32 22.39 -27.86
CA LEU A 53 -10.55 23.55 -27.00
C LEU A 53 -11.79 23.38 -26.11
N ALA A 54 -12.86 22.77 -26.65
CA ALA A 54 -14.06 22.47 -25.89
C ALA A 54 -13.81 21.41 -24.81
N GLU A 55 -13.07 20.35 -25.12
CA GLU A 55 -12.71 19.28 -24.16
C GLU A 55 -11.82 19.81 -23.03
N ALA A 56 -10.82 20.64 -23.34
CA ALA A 56 -9.96 21.27 -22.34
C ALA A 56 -10.79 22.14 -21.37
N LEU A 57 -11.69 22.97 -21.91
CA LEU A 57 -12.62 23.77 -21.11
C LEU A 57 -13.60 22.92 -20.27
N PHE A 58 -14.05 21.78 -20.79
CA PHE A 58 -14.94 20.87 -20.06
C PHE A 58 -14.21 20.08 -18.97
N SER A 59 -12.96 19.70 -19.22
CA SER A 59 -12.11 18.95 -18.28
C SER A 59 -11.79 19.77 -17.03
N ASP A 60 -11.62 21.08 -17.17
CA ASP A 60 -11.45 22.01 -16.02
C ASP A 60 -12.68 22.10 -15.11
N VAL A 61 -13.87 21.75 -15.61
CA VAL A 61 -15.13 21.88 -14.87
C VAL A 61 -15.52 20.58 -14.15
N PHE A 62 -15.06 19.41 -14.63
CA PHE A 62 -15.47 18.10 -14.12
C PHE A 62 -14.26 17.23 -13.73
N ASP A 63 -13.86 17.37 -12.47
CA ASP A 63 -12.62 16.84 -11.86
C ASP A 63 -12.45 15.30 -11.94
N SER A 64 -13.54 14.53 -12.00
CA SER A 64 -13.49 13.06 -11.79
C SER A 64 -12.98 12.22 -12.97
N SER A 65 -12.70 12.81 -14.14
CA SER A 65 -12.25 12.06 -15.33
C SER A 65 -11.12 12.72 -16.13
N ARG A 66 -10.54 13.83 -15.63
CA ARG A 66 -9.53 14.65 -16.32
C ARG A 66 -8.37 13.83 -16.89
N CYS A 67 -7.69 13.04 -16.06
CA CYS A 67 -6.53 12.25 -16.48
C CYS A 67 -6.84 11.16 -17.52
N SER A 68 -8.05 10.56 -17.47
CA SER A 68 -8.44 9.55 -18.45
C SER A 68 -8.66 10.18 -19.83
N VAL A 69 -9.25 11.37 -19.88
CA VAL A 69 -9.51 12.11 -21.12
C VAL A 69 -8.18 12.57 -21.72
N MET A 70 -7.31 13.20 -20.92
CA MET A 70 -6.01 13.66 -21.38
C MET A 70 -5.13 12.51 -21.90
N ASN A 71 -5.15 11.35 -21.25
CA ASN A 71 -4.39 10.18 -21.70
C ASN A 71 -4.94 9.58 -23.01
N SER A 72 -6.27 9.59 -23.23
CA SER A 72 -6.83 9.22 -24.54
C SER A 72 -6.33 10.16 -25.63
N ARG A 73 -6.30 11.47 -25.33
CA ARG A 73 -5.85 12.49 -26.28
C ARG A 73 -4.37 12.35 -26.63
N VAL A 74 -3.53 11.90 -25.70
CA VAL A 74 -2.12 11.59 -25.97
C VAL A 74 -1.99 10.52 -27.07
N ILE A 75 -2.87 9.52 -27.08
CA ILE A 75 -2.88 8.47 -28.11
C ILE A 75 -3.33 9.06 -29.45
N ASP A 76 -4.43 9.80 -29.47
CA ASP A 76 -4.99 10.38 -30.70
C ASP A 76 -4.02 11.36 -31.36
N LEU A 77 -3.41 12.26 -30.59
CA LEU A 77 -2.48 13.27 -31.11
C LEU A 77 -1.18 12.64 -31.62
N LYS A 78 -0.73 11.54 -30.98
CA LYS A 78 0.41 10.73 -31.45
C LYS A 78 0.12 10.09 -32.81
N GLU A 79 -1.10 9.60 -33.03
CA GLU A 79 -1.54 9.03 -34.31
C GLU A 79 -1.61 10.13 -35.39
N GLU A 80 -2.21 11.29 -35.10
CA GLU A 80 -2.31 12.42 -36.02
C GLU A 80 -0.93 12.97 -36.45
N ILE A 81 0.00 13.13 -35.50
CA ILE A 81 1.39 13.54 -35.81
C ILE A 81 2.06 12.54 -36.75
N ASN A 82 1.87 11.24 -36.52
CA ASN A 82 2.45 10.20 -37.34
C ASN A 82 1.86 10.19 -38.76
N GLU A 83 0.55 10.37 -38.90
CA GLU A 83 -0.10 10.51 -40.22
C GLU A 83 0.46 11.68 -41.01
N VAL A 84 0.51 12.87 -40.41
CA VAL A 84 1.06 14.07 -41.05
C VAL A 84 2.55 13.92 -41.37
N GLY A 85 3.32 13.27 -40.48
CA GLY A 85 4.74 12.98 -40.71
C GLY A 85 4.97 12.03 -41.90
N VAL A 86 4.16 10.98 -42.03
CA VAL A 86 4.20 10.05 -43.17
C VAL A 86 3.84 10.78 -44.45
N GLU A 87 2.78 11.60 -44.45
CA GLU A 87 2.42 12.41 -45.61
C GLU A 87 3.56 13.34 -46.00
N LEU A 88 4.14 14.09 -45.05
CA LEU A 88 5.26 15.00 -45.28
C LEU A 88 6.47 14.27 -45.89
N SER A 89 6.77 13.04 -45.45
CA SER A 89 7.85 12.21 -45.98
C SER A 89 7.61 11.73 -47.42
N SER A 90 6.35 11.63 -47.85
CA SER A 90 5.96 11.20 -49.19
C SER A 90 6.08 12.31 -50.25
N TYR A 91 6.17 13.58 -49.84
CA TYR A 91 6.38 14.70 -50.75
C TYR A 91 7.85 14.84 -51.14
N SER A 92 8.16 14.68 -52.43
CA SER A 92 9.52 14.93 -52.93
C SER A 92 9.83 16.43 -52.93
N ARG A 93 10.91 16.85 -52.26
CA ARG A 93 11.40 18.25 -52.19
C ARG A 93 11.64 18.91 -53.57
N PHE A 94 11.69 18.13 -54.65
CA PHE A 94 11.96 18.59 -56.02
C PHE A 94 10.71 18.88 -56.87
N SER A 95 9.49 18.73 -56.33
CA SER A 95 8.28 19.05 -57.08
C SER A 95 7.99 20.56 -57.04
N PHE A 96 8.35 21.26 -58.12
CA PHE A 96 8.09 22.69 -58.32
C PHE A 96 6.60 23.06 -58.17
N PHE A 97 5.69 22.11 -58.35
CA PHE A 97 4.24 22.30 -58.29
C PHE A 97 3.62 22.07 -56.89
N ASN A 98 4.39 21.63 -55.88
CA ASN A 98 3.86 21.21 -54.57
C ASN A 98 4.42 21.97 -53.37
N ARG A 99 5.15 23.08 -53.58
CA ARG A 99 5.84 23.81 -52.50
C ARG A 99 4.89 24.35 -51.42
N LYS A 100 3.73 24.89 -51.80
CA LYS A 100 2.74 25.41 -50.85
C LYS A 100 2.13 24.34 -49.94
N ASP A 101 1.89 23.15 -50.49
CA ASP A 101 1.31 22.03 -49.73
C ASP A 101 2.37 21.44 -48.78
N PHE A 102 3.62 21.36 -49.23
CA PHE A 102 4.74 20.94 -48.39
C PHE A 102 4.96 21.91 -47.21
N ASP A 103 5.00 23.22 -47.48
CA ASP A 103 5.19 24.24 -46.44
C ASP A 103 4.01 24.25 -45.45
N TYR A 104 2.78 24.03 -45.94
CA TYR A 104 1.59 23.88 -45.09
C TYR A 104 1.66 22.64 -44.19
N LEU A 105 1.94 21.46 -44.76
CA LEU A 105 2.04 20.22 -44.00
C LEU A 105 3.19 20.25 -42.98
N LYS A 106 4.33 20.86 -43.35
CA LYS A 106 5.46 21.05 -42.44
C LYS A 106 5.13 21.98 -41.28
N ARG A 107 4.44 23.09 -41.55
CA ARG A 107 3.96 23.99 -40.49
C ARG A 107 2.98 23.28 -39.56
N LYS A 108 2.01 22.56 -40.13
CA LYS A 108 1.02 21.78 -39.38
C LYS A 108 1.69 20.74 -38.49
N TYR A 109 2.66 20.01 -39.02
CA TYR A 109 3.44 19.01 -38.28
C TYR A 109 4.04 19.61 -37.00
N PHE A 110 4.74 20.75 -37.10
CA PHE A 110 5.32 21.38 -35.92
C PHE A 110 4.29 21.90 -34.94
N LEU A 111 3.16 22.47 -35.41
CA LEU A 111 2.08 22.88 -34.52
C LEU A 111 1.51 21.71 -33.70
N LEU A 112 1.32 20.54 -34.33
CA LEU A 112 0.88 19.34 -33.64
C LEU A 112 1.93 18.85 -32.62
N GLU A 113 3.22 18.87 -32.98
CA GLU A 113 4.30 18.55 -32.03
C GLU A 113 4.31 19.50 -30.81
N MET A 114 4.06 20.81 -31.01
CA MET A 114 3.95 21.76 -29.89
C MET A 114 2.74 21.51 -29.00
N GLN A 115 1.58 21.23 -29.61
CA GLN A 115 0.38 20.84 -28.85
C GLN A 115 0.63 19.58 -28.04
N PHE A 116 1.34 18.61 -28.62
CA PHE A 116 1.67 17.36 -27.95
C PHE A 116 2.65 17.57 -26.80
N LEU A 117 3.68 18.40 -26.98
CA LEU A 117 4.58 18.79 -25.89
C LEU A 117 3.83 19.43 -24.73
N SER A 118 2.89 20.33 -25.01
CA SER A 118 2.06 20.99 -24.00
C SER A 118 1.20 19.99 -23.24
N LEU A 119 0.48 19.11 -23.95
CA LEU A 119 -0.37 18.08 -23.36
C LEU A 119 0.45 17.13 -22.48
N ILE A 120 1.60 16.68 -22.95
CA ILE A 120 2.51 15.80 -22.19
C ILE A 120 3.00 16.50 -20.91
N SER A 121 3.32 17.79 -20.98
CA SER A 121 3.73 18.58 -19.81
C SER A 121 2.62 18.64 -18.77
N GLU A 122 1.39 18.91 -19.19
CA GLU A 122 0.21 18.99 -18.32
C GLU A 122 -0.12 17.62 -17.70
N VAL A 123 -0.15 16.56 -18.51
CA VAL A 123 -0.35 15.18 -18.06
C VAL A 123 0.71 14.74 -17.04
N ASN A 124 1.97 15.14 -17.24
CA ASN A 124 3.04 14.84 -16.30
C ASN A 124 2.88 15.57 -14.97
N GLN A 125 2.41 16.82 -14.98
CA GLN A 125 2.23 17.65 -13.80
C GLN A 125 1.00 17.26 -12.99
N GLU A 126 -0.13 17.02 -13.66
CA GLU A 126 -1.42 16.83 -12.99
C GLU A 126 -1.77 15.36 -12.79
N CYS A 127 -1.37 14.49 -13.72
CA CYS A 127 -1.76 13.08 -13.72
C CYS A 127 -0.64 12.13 -13.31
N ASN A 128 0.52 12.67 -12.95
CA ASN A 128 1.69 11.92 -12.49
C ASN A 128 2.11 10.78 -13.45
N TYR A 129 1.82 10.93 -14.75
CA TYR A 129 2.39 10.04 -15.77
C TYR A 129 3.88 10.35 -15.95
N PRO A 130 4.70 9.35 -16.33
CA PRO A 130 6.13 9.52 -16.48
C PRO A 130 6.53 9.67 -17.96
N TYR A 131 5.88 10.55 -18.72
CA TYR A 131 6.35 10.80 -20.09
C TYR A 131 7.64 11.61 -20.06
N VAL A 132 8.63 11.19 -20.83
CA VAL A 132 9.89 11.93 -21.02
C VAL A 132 9.85 12.52 -22.43
N PRO A 133 9.52 13.82 -22.58
CA PRO A 133 9.65 14.50 -23.85
C PRO A 133 11.13 14.69 -24.19
N VAL A 134 11.49 14.29 -25.40
CA VAL A 134 12.82 14.43 -25.98
C VAL A 134 12.70 15.37 -27.18
N LEU A 135 13.20 16.60 -27.05
CA LEU A 135 13.25 17.54 -28.17
C LEU A 135 14.49 17.26 -28.99
N PHE A 136 14.30 16.90 -30.25
CA PHE A 136 15.37 16.60 -31.18
C PHE A 136 15.41 17.67 -32.27
N PHE A 137 16.40 18.56 -32.18
CA PHE A 137 16.65 19.58 -33.20
C PHE A 137 17.56 19.03 -34.28
N TYR A 138 17.08 19.03 -35.53
CA TYR A 138 17.80 18.53 -36.69
C TYR A 138 18.06 19.65 -37.71
N GLU A 139 19.01 19.38 -38.61
CA GLU A 139 19.29 20.20 -39.80
C GLU A 139 19.08 19.33 -41.04
N ILE A 140 18.57 19.94 -42.11
CA ILE A 140 18.26 19.24 -43.35
C ILE A 140 19.55 18.81 -44.05
N ASP A 141 19.58 17.58 -44.58
CA ASP A 141 20.72 16.99 -45.33
C ASP A 141 22.02 16.91 -44.50
N HIS A 142 21.89 16.88 -43.18
CA HIS A 142 22.99 16.75 -42.24
C HIS A 142 23.12 15.30 -41.74
N TYR A 143 24.14 14.58 -42.22
CA TYR A 143 24.35 13.15 -41.90
C TYR A 143 24.32 12.80 -40.38
N PRO A 144 24.95 13.59 -39.48
CA PRO A 144 24.83 13.34 -38.05
C PRO A 144 23.39 13.44 -37.52
N SER A 145 22.56 14.31 -38.08
CA SER A 145 21.14 14.45 -37.70
C SER A 145 20.32 13.24 -38.14
N GLU A 146 20.54 12.74 -39.36
CA GLU A 146 19.90 11.48 -39.81
C GLU A 146 20.26 10.32 -38.89
N ARG A 147 21.55 10.19 -38.55
CA ARG A 147 22.03 9.14 -37.64
C ARG A 147 21.42 9.27 -36.24
N GLN A 148 21.26 10.49 -35.73
CA GLN A 148 20.63 10.73 -34.43
C GLN A 148 19.16 10.31 -34.43
N GLY A 149 18.43 10.55 -35.52
CA GLY A 149 17.04 10.11 -35.68
C GLY A 149 16.87 8.60 -35.53
N PHE A 150 17.77 7.80 -36.12
CA PHE A 150 17.76 6.33 -35.96
C PHE A 150 18.01 5.89 -34.50
N ILE A 151 18.97 6.53 -33.82
CA ILE A 151 19.26 6.24 -32.40
C ILE A 151 18.05 6.58 -31.51
N LEU A 152 17.40 7.71 -31.77
CA LEU A 152 16.18 8.13 -31.05
C LEU A 152 15.02 7.16 -31.28
N GLN A 153 14.90 6.60 -32.48
CA GLN A 153 13.91 5.56 -32.76
C GLN A 153 14.17 4.28 -31.95
N GLU A 154 15.43 3.87 -31.78
CA GLU A 154 15.78 2.72 -30.93
C GLU A 154 15.47 2.99 -29.45
N VAL A 155 15.80 4.18 -28.94
CA VAL A 155 15.49 4.59 -27.57
C VAL A 155 13.97 4.67 -27.34
N SER A 156 13.22 5.28 -28.26
CA SER A 156 11.76 5.35 -28.17
C SER A 156 11.13 3.95 -28.17
N ARG A 157 11.61 3.01 -29.01
CA ARG A 157 11.14 1.61 -28.98
C ARG A 157 11.44 0.91 -27.66
N LYS A 158 12.61 1.19 -27.05
CA LYS A 158 13.05 0.56 -25.80
C LYS A 158 12.23 0.99 -24.58
N PHE A 159 11.78 2.24 -24.56
CA PHE A 159 10.99 2.80 -23.45
C PHE A 159 9.49 2.95 -23.79
N GLU A 160 9.06 2.37 -24.92
CA GLU A 160 7.66 2.29 -25.38
C GLU A 160 6.93 3.64 -25.30
N ASP A 161 5.79 3.68 -24.61
CA ASP A 161 4.94 4.86 -24.51
C ASP A 161 5.51 5.95 -23.61
N ASN A 162 6.55 5.66 -22.81
CA ASN A 162 7.06 6.62 -21.83
C ASN A 162 8.03 7.65 -22.43
N VAL A 163 8.51 7.45 -23.67
CA VAL A 163 9.41 8.40 -24.35
C VAL A 163 8.73 8.95 -25.58
N VAL A 164 8.64 10.27 -25.64
CA VAL A 164 8.06 11.00 -26.78
C VAL A 164 9.18 11.78 -27.44
N VAL A 165 9.46 11.49 -28.70
CA VAL A 165 10.47 12.22 -29.49
C VAL A 165 9.77 13.23 -30.39
N LEU A 166 10.10 14.51 -30.21
CA LEU A 166 9.60 15.62 -31.02
C LEU A 166 10.74 16.10 -31.92
N SER A 167 10.58 15.94 -33.23
CA SER A 167 11.64 16.16 -34.21
C SER A 167 11.47 17.51 -34.89
N ILE A 168 12.29 18.48 -34.51
CA ILE A 168 12.15 19.89 -34.86
C ILE A 168 13.25 20.31 -35.83
N ASP A 169 12.87 20.90 -36.97
CA ASP A 169 13.82 21.51 -37.90
C ASP A 169 14.33 22.83 -37.30
N LYS A 170 15.62 22.88 -36.93
CA LYS A 170 16.22 24.06 -36.27
C LYS A 170 16.10 25.32 -37.11
N ASP A 171 16.12 25.18 -38.44
CA ASP A 171 16.20 26.31 -39.38
C ASP A 171 14.84 26.65 -40.01
N TYR A 172 13.74 26.13 -39.46
CA TYR A 172 12.40 26.44 -39.96
C TYR A 172 11.91 27.80 -39.44
N GLU A 173 11.94 28.81 -40.32
CA GLU A 173 11.59 30.20 -39.99
C GLU A 173 10.08 30.52 -40.11
N ASP A 174 9.32 29.72 -40.87
CA ASP A 174 7.91 30.00 -41.19
C ASP A 174 6.95 29.74 -40.01
N GLU A 175 7.42 29.09 -38.93
CA GLU A 175 6.67 28.90 -37.68
C GLU A 175 7.41 29.49 -36.48
N PRO A 176 6.96 30.64 -35.93
CA PRO A 176 7.63 31.33 -34.83
C PRO A 176 7.85 30.49 -33.56
N LEU A 177 6.97 29.51 -33.27
CA LEU A 177 7.13 28.65 -32.10
C LEU A 177 8.39 27.77 -32.16
N VAL A 178 8.81 27.37 -33.37
CA VAL A 178 10.06 26.63 -33.56
C VAL A 178 11.25 27.49 -33.15
N GLN A 179 11.30 28.74 -33.63
CA GLN A 179 12.36 29.68 -33.29
C GLN A 179 12.38 30.04 -31.80
N MET A 180 11.19 30.13 -31.17
CA MET A 180 11.08 30.31 -29.73
C MET A 180 11.73 29.16 -28.95
N LEU A 181 11.49 27.90 -29.32
CA LEU A 181 12.12 26.75 -28.66
C LEU A 181 13.63 26.69 -28.89
N VAL A 182 14.10 26.97 -30.11
CA VAL A 182 15.54 27.05 -30.43
C VAL A 182 16.23 28.08 -29.53
N GLN A 183 15.62 29.25 -29.35
CA GLN A 183 16.15 30.31 -28.48
C GLN A 183 16.06 29.96 -26.99
N GLN A 184 14.92 29.42 -26.55
CA GLN A 184 14.70 29.03 -25.15
C GLN A 184 15.71 27.98 -24.67
N HIS A 185 16.07 27.04 -25.54
CA HIS A 185 17.04 25.99 -25.23
C HIS A 185 18.47 26.33 -25.69
N GLU A 186 18.71 27.54 -26.22
CA GLU A 186 20.02 28.00 -26.69
C GLU A 186 20.68 27.00 -27.65
N VAL A 187 19.93 26.52 -28.65
CA VAL A 187 20.41 25.50 -29.60
C VAL A 187 21.23 26.15 -30.70
N ASP A 188 22.55 25.98 -30.66
CA ASP A 188 23.47 26.60 -31.62
C ASP A 188 23.82 25.63 -32.77
N LYS A 189 23.87 24.32 -32.50
CA LYS A 189 24.30 23.28 -33.45
C LYS A 189 23.32 22.11 -33.53
N ALA A 190 23.12 21.58 -34.74
CA ALA A 190 22.40 20.33 -34.96
C ALA A 190 23.37 19.14 -35.18
N PRO A 191 22.99 17.90 -34.84
CA PRO A 191 21.83 17.55 -34.04
C PRO A 191 21.98 18.07 -32.59
N ALA A 192 20.88 18.49 -31.99
CA ALA A 192 20.82 18.75 -30.56
C ALA A 192 19.64 18.00 -29.94
N ILE A 193 19.84 17.50 -28.73
CA ILE A 193 18.84 16.76 -27.97
C ILE A 193 18.64 17.46 -26.63
N ILE A 194 17.39 17.72 -26.28
CA ILE A 194 16.98 18.22 -24.97
C ILE A 194 16.14 17.14 -24.28
N VAL A 195 16.52 16.76 -23.07
CA VAL A 195 15.73 15.86 -22.20
C VAL A 195 15.59 16.48 -20.82
N GLY A 196 14.40 17.03 -20.52
CA GLY A 196 14.22 17.91 -19.37
C GLY A 196 15.11 19.14 -19.49
N ASP A 197 15.95 19.40 -18.48
CA ASP A 197 16.88 20.53 -18.48
C ASP A 197 18.27 20.21 -19.08
N GLU A 198 18.50 18.96 -19.53
CA GLU A 198 19.80 18.52 -20.02
C GLU A 198 19.88 18.70 -21.55
N LYS A 199 20.79 19.58 -22.00
CA LYS A 199 21.09 19.85 -23.42
C LYS A 199 22.35 19.10 -23.87
N HIS A 200 22.24 18.40 -25.00
CA HIS A 200 23.36 17.73 -25.64
C HIS A 200 23.45 18.14 -27.11
N GLU A 201 24.57 18.77 -27.49
CA GLU A 201 24.87 19.08 -28.89
C GLU A 201 25.80 18.04 -29.51
N GLY A 202 25.54 17.70 -30.77
CA GLY A 202 26.25 16.65 -31.49
C GLY A 202 25.61 15.26 -31.30
N LEU A 203 26.25 14.26 -31.89
CA LEU A 203 25.74 12.89 -31.88
C LEU A 203 25.83 12.28 -30.47
N VAL A 204 24.70 11.85 -29.91
CA VAL A 204 24.57 11.16 -28.63
C VAL A 204 24.21 9.70 -28.88
N TYR A 205 24.94 8.78 -28.26
CA TYR A 205 24.75 7.34 -28.46
C TYR A 205 23.60 6.79 -27.61
N GLU A 206 23.02 5.67 -28.06
CA GLU A 206 21.86 5.00 -27.44
C GLU A 206 22.02 4.75 -25.94
N LYS A 207 23.23 4.33 -25.51
CA LYS A 207 23.51 4.02 -24.10
C LYS A 207 23.38 5.26 -23.22
N ASP A 208 23.98 6.37 -23.62
CA ASP A 208 23.99 7.61 -22.85
C ASP A 208 22.58 8.20 -22.79
N LEU A 209 21.88 8.19 -23.94
CA LEU A 209 20.50 8.65 -24.01
C LEU A 209 19.54 7.77 -23.21
N SER A 210 19.73 6.45 -23.23
CA SER A 210 18.96 5.50 -22.41
C SER A 210 19.14 5.77 -20.92
N ASN A 211 20.36 6.05 -20.47
CA ASN A 211 20.64 6.35 -19.06
C ASN A 211 19.99 7.68 -18.65
N LEU A 212 20.04 8.68 -19.52
CA LEU A 212 19.43 10.01 -19.30
C LEU A 212 17.91 9.89 -19.14
N VAL A 213 17.27 9.19 -20.07
CA VAL A 213 15.84 8.89 -20.04
C VAL A 213 15.49 8.10 -18.77
N GLN A 214 16.25 7.04 -18.48
CA GLN A 214 15.98 6.20 -17.31
C GLN A 214 16.09 6.98 -16.00
N LYS A 215 17.08 7.88 -15.87
CA LYS A 215 17.20 8.78 -14.71
C LYS A 215 15.97 9.67 -14.53
N LYS A 216 15.35 10.14 -15.62
CA LYS A 216 14.12 10.96 -15.58
C LYS A 216 12.86 10.13 -15.32
N LEU A 217 12.85 8.87 -15.76
CA LEU A 217 11.77 7.90 -15.48
C LEU A 217 11.83 7.32 -14.07
N ASN A 218 12.98 7.37 -13.41
CA ASN A 218 13.18 6.86 -12.06
C ASN A 218 12.49 7.76 -11.02
N ARG A 219 11.15 7.73 -11.00
CA ARG A 219 10.41 8.18 -9.83
C ARG A 219 10.44 7.08 -8.77
N VAL A 220 10.93 7.43 -7.59
CA VAL A 220 11.17 6.49 -6.49
C VAL A 220 10.08 6.66 -5.45
N ASP A 221 9.43 5.55 -5.09
CA ASP A 221 8.45 5.44 -3.98
C ASP A 221 7.38 6.56 -3.99
N ILE A 222 6.86 6.89 -5.18
CA ILE A 222 6.08 8.12 -5.43
C ILE A 222 4.84 8.28 -4.54
N TYR A 223 4.19 7.17 -4.21
CA TYR A 223 2.92 7.19 -3.48
C TYR A 223 3.11 7.27 -1.96
N SER A 224 4.36 7.26 -1.48
CA SER A 224 4.69 7.36 -0.06
C SER A 224 5.21 8.75 0.35
N GLN A 225 5.38 9.68 -0.59
CA GLN A 225 6.07 10.96 -0.38
C GLN A 225 5.42 11.85 0.70
N ALA A 226 4.10 11.74 0.89
CA ALA A 226 3.35 12.50 1.88
C ALA A 226 3.43 11.91 3.32
N ILE A 227 4.04 10.74 3.48
CA ILE A 227 4.04 9.99 4.73
C ILE A 227 5.25 10.40 5.59
N ASN A 228 5.00 10.73 6.86
CA ASN A 228 6.07 10.91 7.84
C ASN A 228 6.47 9.56 8.45
N PHE A 229 7.46 8.89 7.86
CA PHE A 229 7.99 7.62 8.36
C PHE A 229 8.80 7.72 9.66
N SER A 230 9.12 8.93 10.13
CA SER A 230 9.74 9.15 11.45
C SER A 230 8.70 9.28 12.57
N TYR A 231 7.41 9.40 12.25
CA TYR A 231 6.35 9.67 13.22
C TYR A 231 6.35 8.70 14.41
N ILE A 232 6.47 7.39 14.16
CA ILE A 232 6.48 6.39 15.23
C ILE A 232 7.73 6.49 16.11
N LEU A 233 8.90 6.76 15.50
CA LEU A 233 10.14 6.97 16.25
C LEU A 233 10.03 8.21 17.15
N GLU A 234 9.41 9.28 16.66
CA GLU A 234 9.19 10.53 17.38
C GLU A 234 8.21 10.35 18.56
N VAL A 235 7.07 9.68 18.31
CA VAL A 235 6.04 9.45 19.35
C VAL A 235 6.52 8.53 20.47
N LEU A 236 7.39 7.57 20.14
CA LEU A 236 7.96 6.63 21.10
C LEU A 236 9.31 7.08 21.69
N GLU A 237 9.75 8.31 21.37
CA GLU A 237 11.01 8.89 21.84
C GLU A 237 12.24 8.01 21.57
N ILE A 238 12.22 7.29 20.44
CA ILE A 238 13.32 6.41 20.04
C ILE A 238 14.46 7.26 19.48
N ASP A 239 15.68 7.00 19.97
CA ASP A 239 16.89 7.62 19.43
C ASP A 239 17.06 7.24 17.95
N ARG A 240 16.78 8.21 17.09
CA ARG A 240 16.83 8.07 15.63
C ARG A 240 18.22 7.68 15.13
N GLU A 241 19.28 8.24 15.69
CA GLU A 241 20.65 7.95 15.24
C GLU A 241 21.04 6.52 15.62
N LYS A 242 20.69 6.09 16.84
CA LYS A 242 20.87 4.71 17.28
C LYS A 242 20.03 3.74 16.43
N PHE A 243 18.81 4.12 16.06
CA PHE A 243 17.95 3.34 15.18
C PHE A 243 18.58 3.13 13.80
N ILE A 244 19.09 4.21 13.21
CA ILE A 244 19.79 4.18 11.93
C ILE A 244 21.05 3.30 12.02
N SER A 245 21.88 3.48 13.05
CA SER A 245 23.12 2.71 13.19
C SER A 245 22.87 1.21 13.36
N ASN A 246 21.87 0.83 14.16
CA ASN A 246 21.50 -0.58 14.36
C ASN A 246 20.93 -1.19 13.09
N SER A 247 20.11 -0.44 12.35
CA SER A 247 19.55 -0.89 11.08
C SER A 247 20.64 -1.11 10.01
N PHE A 248 21.65 -0.24 9.94
CA PHE A 248 22.80 -0.47 9.06
C PHE A 248 23.60 -1.72 9.46
N ALA A 249 23.80 -1.95 10.77
CA ALA A 249 24.49 -3.15 11.24
C ALA A 249 23.78 -4.43 10.79
N LEU A 250 22.43 -4.46 10.81
CA LEU A 250 21.66 -5.60 10.32
C LEU A 250 21.83 -5.91 8.83
N LEU A 251 22.13 -4.92 7.98
CA LEU A 251 22.36 -5.18 6.55
C LEU A 251 23.60 -6.04 6.29
N GLU A 252 24.57 -5.98 7.21
CA GLU A 252 25.82 -6.75 7.18
C GLU A 252 25.64 -8.18 7.71
N GLU A 253 24.56 -8.45 8.46
CA GLU A 253 24.26 -9.78 9.00
C GLU A 253 23.82 -10.76 7.90
N ASP A 254 23.96 -12.06 8.15
CA ASP A 254 23.48 -13.11 7.25
C ASP A 254 21.98 -13.39 7.50
N ILE A 255 21.14 -12.52 6.95
CA ILE A 255 19.68 -12.54 7.07
C ILE A 255 19.01 -12.67 5.70
N SER A 256 17.72 -13.03 5.70
CA SER A 256 16.98 -13.29 4.47
C SER A 256 16.99 -12.10 3.50
N PRO A 257 17.00 -12.32 2.17
CA PRO A 257 16.95 -11.22 1.21
C PRO A 257 15.70 -10.35 1.36
N PHE A 258 14.57 -10.92 1.82
CA PHE A 258 13.36 -10.14 2.09
C PHE A 258 13.62 -9.13 3.22
N ALA A 259 14.20 -9.60 4.34
CA ALA A 259 14.54 -8.76 5.47
C ALA A 259 15.55 -7.66 5.10
N LYS A 260 16.60 -7.98 4.32
CA LYS A 260 17.54 -6.95 3.81
C LYS A 260 16.84 -5.90 2.94
N GLY A 261 15.90 -6.35 2.10
CA GLY A 261 15.06 -5.46 1.31
C GLY A 261 14.27 -4.51 2.20
N ASP A 262 13.61 -5.02 3.25
CA ASP A 262 12.83 -4.19 4.17
C ASP A 262 13.70 -3.23 4.95
N ILE A 263 14.84 -3.67 5.49
CA ILE A 263 15.77 -2.79 6.21
C ILE A 263 16.28 -1.67 5.30
N SER A 264 16.66 -1.99 4.06
CA SER A 264 17.09 -0.99 3.06
C SER A 264 15.96 -0.01 2.72
N LEU A 265 14.71 -0.49 2.61
CA LEU A 265 13.54 0.35 2.39
C LEU A 265 13.27 1.29 3.58
N VAL A 266 13.29 0.75 4.81
CA VAL A 266 13.09 1.53 6.04
C VAL A 266 14.15 2.61 6.15
N LEU A 267 15.42 2.26 6.00
CA LEU A 267 16.53 3.23 6.00
C LEU A 267 16.36 4.28 4.90
N GLY A 268 16.01 3.87 3.68
CA GLY A 268 15.76 4.79 2.57
C GLY A 268 14.67 5.80 2.86
N ARG A 269 13.58 5.39 3.52
CA ARG A 269 12.48 6.28 3.92
C ARG A 269 12.84 7.21 5.07
N VAL A 270 13.43 6.67 6.14
CA VAL A 270 13.80 7.45 7.33
C VAL A 270 14.91 8.47 7.01
N LEU A 271 15.83 8.14 6.10
CA LEU A 271 16.92 9.01 5.66
C LEU A 271 16.55 9.88 4.44
N LYS A 272 15.39 9.64 3.80
CA LYS A 272 15.01 10.24 2.50
C LYS A 272 16.11 10.04 1.44
N ASN A 273 16.56 8.79 1.28
CA ASN A 273 17.65 8.41 0.40
C ASN A 273 17.20 7.44 -0.69
N ASP A 274 17.01 7.97 -1.90
CA ASP A 274 16.58 7.23 -3.10
C ASP A 274 17.53 6.09 -3.47
N THR A 275 18.82 6.21 -3.18
CA THR A 275 19.79 5.13 -3.46
C THR A 275 19.50 3.90 -2.62
N LEU A 276 19.20 4.09 -1.34
CA LEU A 276 18.83 3.00 -0.43
C LEU A 276 17.44 2.42 -0.75
N LEU A 277 16.51 3.27 -1.20
CA LEU A 277 15.21 2.81 -1.70
C LEU A 277 15.39 1.91 -2.92
N CYS A 278 16.20 2.32 -3.90
CA CYS A 278 16.41 1.51 -5.09
C CYS A 278 17.27 0.27 -4.85
N SER A 279 18.25 0.30 -3.94
CA SER A 279 19.01 -0.91 -3.58
C SER A 279 18.14 -1.97 -2.90
N SER A 280 17.01 -1.58 -2.28
CA SER A 280 16.07 -2.57 -1.70
C SER A 280 15.55 -3.56 -2.76
N LEU A 281 15.35 -3.12 -4.00
CA LEU A 281 14.88 -3.96 -5.11
C LEU A 281 15.86 -5.07 -5.46
N ASP A 282 17.16 -4.84 -5.32
CA ASP A 282 18.18 -5.85 -5.58
C ASP A 282 18.10 -7.00 -4.58
N TYR A 283 17.66 -6.73 -3.36
CA TYR A 283 17.40 -7.76 -2.35
C TYR A 283 16.08 -8.49 -2.63
N TYR A 284 14.99 -7.78 -2.92
CA TYR A 284 13.70 -8.43 -3.23
C TYR A 284 13.78 -9.35 -4.45
N LYS A 285 14.52 -8.96 -5.50
CA LYS A 285 14.73 -9.80 -6.69
C LYS A 285 15.53 -11.08 -6.42
N LYS A 286 16.27 -11.15 -5.31
CA LYS A 286 17.02 -12.34 -4.87
C LYS A 286 16.18 -13.29 -4.02
N VAL A 287 14.99 -12.89 -3.56
CA VAL A 287 14.11 -13.75 -2.78
C VAL A 287 13.69 -14.94 -3.65
N LYS A 288 13.91 -16.15 -3.13
CA LYS A 288 13.46 -17.40 -3.74
C LYS A 288 12.33 -17.95 -2.90
N THR A 289 11.19 -18.19 -3.51
CA THR A 289 10.01 -18.73 -2.83
C THR A 289 9.14 -19.52 -3.82
N ASP A 290 8.62 -20.65 -3.35
CA ASP A 290 7.65 -21.46 -4.08
C ASP A 290 6.21 -20.99 -3.83
N SER A 291 5.99 -20.16 -2.81
CA SER A 291 4.67 -19.57 -2.52
C SER A 291 4.25 -18.61 -3.64
N ASP A 292 3.10 -18.88 -4.25
CA ASP A 292 2.49 -17.98 -5.23
C ASP A 292 2.11 -16.63 -4.58
N GLU A 293 1.67 -16.66 -3.31
CA GLU A 293 1.29 -15.47 -2.53
C GLU A 293 2.50 -14.57 -2.22
N GLU A 294 3.60 -15.14 -1.72
CA GLU A 294 4.82 -14.38 -1.44
C GLU A 294 5.39 -13.78 -2.74
N ARG A 295 5.33 -14.52 -3.86
CA ARG A 295 5.73 -13.99 -5.19
C ARG A 295 4.84 -12.86 -5.66
N ALA A 296 3.53 -12.92 -5.42
CA ALA A 296 2.62 -11.85 -5.80
C ALA A 296 2.94 -10.56 -5.02
N VAL A 297 3.15 -10.67 -3.70
CA VAL A 297 3.54 -9.56 -2.84
C VAL A 297 4.92 -8.99 -3.19
N LEU A 298 5.87 -9.82 -3.62
CA LEU A 298 7.15 -9.34 -4.15
C LEU A 298 6.97 -8.51 -5.43
N PHE A 299 6.06 -8.91 -6.32
CA PHE A 299 5.77 -8.12 -7.53
C PHE A 299 5.05 -6.81 -7.21
N GLU A 300 4.08 -6.81 -6.30
CA GLU A 300 3.45 -5.58 -5.78
C GLU A 300 4.50 -4.66 -5.12
N THR A 301 5.43 -5.23 -4.35
CA THR A 301 6.56 -4.51 -3.72
C THR A 301 7.47 -3.84 -4.77
N ILE A 302 7.87 -4.56 -5.81
CA ILE A 302 8.70 -3.99 -6.88
C ILE A 302 7.93 -2.89 -7.61
N ALA A 303 6.63 -3.10 -7.86
CA ALA A 303 5.76 -2.12 -8.48
C ALA A 303 5.57 -0.84 -7.64
N SER A 304 5.55 -0.94 -6.31
CA SER A 304 5.35 0.22 -5.42
C SER A 304 6.60 1.10 -5.29
N ILE A 305 7.78 0.48 -5.18
CA ILE A 305 9.05 1.20 -4.92
C ILE A 305 9.51 1.93 -6.19
N GLY A 306 9.22 1.39 -7.38
CA GLY A 306 9.58 2.04 -8.64
C GLY A 306 11.06 1.83 -8.99
N CYS A 307 11.83 2.91 -9.13
CA CYS A 307 13.25 2.87 -9.55
C CYS A 307 13.50 2.39 -11.00
N GLY A 308 12.64 2.79 -11.93
CA GLY A 308 12.78 2.47 -13.36
C GLY A 308 12.26 1.09 -13.75
N GLU A 309 11.68 0.36 -12.80
CA GLU A 309 10.98 -0.89 -13.07
C GLU A 309 9.66 -0.66 -13.80
N ASN A 310 9.29 -1.59 -14.67
CA ASN A 310 8.01 -1.54 -15.38
C ASN A 310 6.87 -1.93 -14.43
N ARG A 311 6.31 -0.94 -13.74
CA ARG A 311 5.22 -1.09 -12.77
C ARG A 311 4.04 -1.90 -13.33
N ARG A 312 3.57 -1.57 -14.55
CA ARG A 312 2.46 -2.27 -15.22
C ARG A 312 2.74 -3.76 -15.35
N LYS A 313 3.93 -4.14 -15.80
CA LYS A 313 4.34 -5.54 -15.95
C LYS A 313 4.30 -6.29 -14.61
N TYR A 314 4.80 -5.69 -13.53
CA TYR A 314 4.83 -6.35 -12.22
C TYR A 314 3.44 -6.51 -11.62
N LEU A 315 2.57 -5.51 -11.74
CA LEU A 315 1.18 -5.63 -11.28
C LEU A 315 0.38 -6.67 -12.06
N LEU A 316 0.55 -6.76 -13.38
CA LEU A 316 -0.11 -7.82 -14.17
C LEU A 316 0.38 -9.22 -13.74
N LYS A 317 1.66 -9.38 -13.42
CA LYS A 317 2.17 -10.64 -12.87
C LYS A 317 1.62 -10.96 -11.49
N ALA A 318 1.47 -9.95 -10.62
CA ALA A 318 0.83 -10.12 -9.32
C ALA A 318 -0.64 -10.54 -9.50
N SER A 319 -1.37 -9.86 -10.39
CA SER A 319 -2.75 -10.17 -10.75
C SER A 319 -2.93 -11.63 -11.18
N ASP A 320 -2.07 -12.15 -12.06
CA ASP A 320 -2.10 -13.54 -12.50
C ASP A 320 -1.92 -14.54 -11.34
N LEU A 321 -1.01 -14.23 -10.40
CA LEU A 321 -0.76 -15.07 -9.22
C LEU A 321 -1.92 -15.03 -8.23
N TRP A 322 -2.48 -13.85 -7.94
CA TRP A 322 -3.66 -13.72 -7.08
C TRP A 322 -4.86 -14.46 -7.65
N LYS A 323 -5.06 -14.39 -8.97
CA LYS A 323 -6.10 -15.14 -9.66
C LYS A 323 -5.88 -16.64 -9.53
N LYS A 324 -4.64 -17.11 -9.66
CA LYS A 324 -4.28 -18.54 -9.53
C LYS A 324 -4.60 -19.08 -8.13
N ILE A 325 -4.38 -18.30 -7.07
CA ILE A 325 -4.70 -18.71 -5.70
C ILE A 325 -6.12 -18.36 -5.24
N GLY A 326 -6.97 -17.90 -6.16
CA GLY A 326 -8.40 -17.67 -5.91
C GLY A 326 -8.77 -16.30 -5.32
N ASN A 327 -7.81 -15.39 -5.09
CA ASN A 327 -8.10 -14.03 -4.65
C ASN A 327 -8.46 -13.12 -5.84
N ASN A 328 -9.70 -13.26 -6.30
CA ASN A 328 -10.18 -12.58 -7.51
C ASN A 328 -10.32 -11.06 -7.35
N PHE A 329 -10.64 -10.56 -6.15
CA PHE A 329 -10.79 -9.11 -5.95
C PHE A 329 -9.43 -8.42 -6.03
N ARG A 330 -8.39 -9.01 -5.41
CA ARG A 330 -7.03 -8.48 -5.45
C ARG A 330 -6.42 -8.57 -6.83
N ALA A 331 -6.67 -9.67 -7.54
CA ALA A 331 -6.26 -9.80 -8.93
C ALA A 331 -6.84 -8.67 -9.82
N LYS A 332 -8.13 -8.35 -9.67
CA LYS A 332 -8.78 -7.25 -10.39
C LYS A 332 -8.25 -5.88 -9.97
N LEU A 333 -7.93 -5.70 -8.68
CA LEU A 333 -7.32 -4.49 -8.17
C LEU A 333 -5.98 -4.23 -8.85
N ASP A 334 -5.10 -5.23 -8.89
CA ASP A 334 -3.79 -5.13 -9.54
C ASP A 334 -3.89 -4.86 -11.04
N GLU A 335 -4.83 -5.53 -11.73
CA GLU A 335 -5.08 -5.28 -13.15
C GLU A 335 -5.51 -3.83 -13.40
N ARG A 336 -6.44 -3.31 -12.59
CA ARG A 336 -6.89 -1.91 -12.69
C ARG A 336 -5.79 -0.92 -12.36
N LEU A 337 -4.99 -1.21 -11.34
CA LEU A 337 -3.82 -0.41 -10.98
C LEU A 337 -2.76 -0.44 -12.10
N ALA A 338 -2.59 -1.56 -12.79
CA ALA A 338 -1.67 -1.69 -13.91
C ALA A 338 -2.13 -0.89 -15.14
N LEU A 339 -3.44 -0.78 -15.33
CA LEU A 339 -4.07 -0.06 -16.44
C LEU A 339 -4.46 1.39 -16.08
N ASN A 340 -4.11 1.87 -14.88
CA ASN A 340 -4.48 3.19 -14.35
C ASN A 340 -6.00 3.48 -14.46
N GLN A 341 -6.83 2.48 -14.27
CA GLN A 341 -8.28 2.62 -14.34
C GLN A 341 -8.84 3.20 -13.05
N GLN A 342 -9.98 3.88 -13.14
CA GLN A 342 -10.73 4.30 -11.97
C GLN A 342 -11.18 3.07 -11.16
N ILE A 343 -10.98 3.13 -9.83
CA ILE A 343 -11.29 2.03 -8.92
C ILE A 343 -12.35 2.51 -7.95
N LYS A 344 -13.52 1.88 -7.98
CA LYS A 344 -14.56 2.07 -6.98
C LYS A 344 -14.44 0.95 -5.94
N PHE A 345 -14.18 1.33 -4.69
CA PHE A 345 -14.16 0.42 -3.56
C PHE A 345 -15.55 0.30 -2.93
N GLU A 346 -15.87 -0.88 -2.43
CA GLU A 346 -17.07 -1.11 -1.62
C GLU A 346 -16.72 -0.91 -0.15
N LEU A 347 -17.44 -0.01 0.52
CA LEU A 347 -17.26 0.31 1.93
C LEU A 347 -18.46 -0.19 2.74
N ASP A 348 -18.18 -0.84 3.86
CA ASP A 348 -19.12 -1.03 4.95
C ASP A 348 -18.55 -0.42 6.23
N ASP A 349 -18.94 0.83 6.48
CA ASP A 349 -18.57 1.61 7.66
C ASP A 349 -19.60 1.48 8.79
N SER A 350 -20.46 0.46 8.78
CA SER A 350 -21.46 0.28 9.82
C SER A 350 -20.83 0.19 11.22
N ASP A 351 -21.39 0.94 12.17
CA ASP A 351 -20.96 0.85 13.56
C ASP A 351 -21.20 -0.54 14.15
N LEU A 352 -20.31 -0.93 15.07
CA LEU A 352 -20.45 -2.14 15.87
C LEU A 352 -21.56 -1.94 16.91
N ASN A 353 -22.81 -2.26 16.54
CA ASN A 353 -23.97 -2.12 17.41
C ASN A 353 -24.31 -3.44 18.08
N ILE A 354 -23.90 -3.59 19.34
CA ILE A 354 -24.20 -4.75 20.17
C ILE A 354 -25.14 -4.35 21.29
N THR A 355 -26.23 -5.09 21.40
CA THR A 355 -27.15 -5.00 22.54
C THR A 355 -26.99 -6.28 23.35
N PRO A 356 -26.33 -6.24 24.52
CA PRO A 356 -26.11 -7.42 25.34
C PRO A 356 -27.46 -8.03 25.77
N ASP A 357 -27.62 -9.35 25.59
CA ASP A 357 -28.79 -10.08 26.09
C ASP A 357 -28.52 -10.64 27.49
N PHE A 358 -28.63 -9.76 28.48
CA PHE A 358 -28.38 -10.10 29.87
C PHE A 358 -29.67 -10.46 30.62
N PRO A 359 -29.68 -11.59 31.37
CA PRO A 359 -30.86 -12.01 32.12
C PRO A 359 -31.15 -11.05 33.29
N LYS A 360 -32.43 -10.91 33.64
CA LYS A 360 -32.87 -10.09 34.78
C LYS A 360 -32.93 -10.91 36.07
N ASN A 361 -32.91 -10.23 37.22
CA ASN A 361 -33.08 -10.83 38.56
C ASN A 361 -32.00 -11.85 38.93
N VAL A 362 -30.75 -11.53 38.62
CA VAL A 362 -29.58 -12.33 38.97
C VAL A 362 -28.90 -11.74 40.20
N SER A 363 -28.19 -12.59 40.93
CA SER A 363 -27.43 -12.23 42.14
C SER A 363 -25.94 -12.51 42.00
N LYS A 364 -25.56 -13.33 41.03
CA LYS A 364 -24.20 -13.79 40.83
C LYS A 364 -23.79 -13.71 39.37
N MET A 365 -22.49 -13.58 39.15
CA MET A 365 -21.84 -13.61 37.85
C MET A 365 -20.65 -14.58 37.90
N VAL A 366 -20.54 -15.46 36.91
CA VAL A 366 -19.37 -16.32 36.70
C VAL A 366 -18.62 -15.81 35.48
N VAL A 367 -17.38 -15.35 35.68
CA VAL A 367 -16.48 -14.83 34.64
C VAL A 367 -15.39 -15.87 34.36
N GLY A 368 -14.99 -16.02 33.10
CA GLY A 368 -13.90 -16.89 32.67
C GLY A 368 -14.32 -18.33 32.39
N LYS A 369 -15.62 -18.60 32.25
CA LYS A 369 -16.09 -19.95 31.93
C LYS A 369 -15.87 -20.30 30.45
N SER A 370 -15.82 -19.31 29.56
CA SER A 370 -15.53 -19.51 28.14
C SER A 370 -14.17 -20.20 27.98
N LYS A 371 -14.09 -21.20 27.10
CA LYS A 371 -12.83 -21.87 26.76
C LYS A 371 -12.80 -22.39 25.33
N ARG A 372 -11.60 -22.47 24.75
CA ARG A 372 -11.30 -23.15 23.49
C ARG A 372 -10.20 -24.17 23.73
N VAL A 373 -10.35 -25.37 23.16
CA VAL A 373 -9.31 -26.41 23.17
C VAL A 373 -8.67 -26.42 21.78
N LEU A 374 -7.36 -26.22 21.73
CA LEU A 374 -6.56 -26.34 20.52
C LEU A 374 -6.02 -27.76 20.37
N THR A 375 -5.98 -28.23 19.14
CA THR A 375 -5.55 -29.55 18.72
C THR A 375 -4.65 -29.45 17.49
N ALA A 376 -3.95 -30.52 17.13
CA ALA A 376 -3.10 -30.54 15.93
C ALA A 376 -3.88 -30.32 14.61
N ASP A 377 -5.21 -30.53 14.62
CA ASP A 377 -6.08 -30.30 13.47
C ASP A 377 -6.42 -28.82 13.25
N ASP A 378 -6.08 -27.94 14.20
CA ASP A 378 -6.33 -26.51 14.07
C ASP A 378 -5.40 -25.84 13.06
N VAL A 379 -5.92 -24.79 12.42
CA VAL A 379 -5.16 -23.90 11.54
C VAL A 379 -5.19 -22.51 12.17
N LEU A 380 -4.04 -22.09 12.69
CA LEU A 380 -3.85 -20.81 13.32
C LEU A 380 -3.31 -19.80 12.30
N VAL A 381 -4.01 -18.68 12.15
CA VAL A 381 -3.53 -17.51 11.39
C VAL A 381 -3.22 -16.39 12.37
N SER A 382 -2.01 -15.84 12.32
CA SER A 382 -1.60 -14.73 13.18
C SER A 382 -1.21 -13.48 12.40
N GLN A 383 -1.08 -12.37 13.12
CA GLN A 383 -0.42 -11.17 12.59
C GLN A 383 1.09 -11.40 12.42
N VAL A 384 1.76 -10.51 11.68
CA VAL A 384 3.22 -10.55 11.48
C VAL A 384 3.95 -9.80 12.61
N ASP A 385 3.58 -8.54 12.81
CA ASP A 385 4.24 -7.65 13.75
C ASP A 385 4.16 -8.23 15.18
N ARG A 386 5.26 -8.21 15.94
CA ARG A 386 5.37 -8.80 17.29
C ARG A 386 5.12 -10.32 17.38
N VAL A 387 5.12 -11.03 16.25
CA VAL A 387 4.98 -12.50 16.20
C VAL A 387 6.21 -13.15 15.57
N ASN A 388 6.52 -12.82 14.32
CA ASN A 388 7.70 -13.36 13.61
C ASN A 388 8.77 -12.30 13.36
N ARG A 389 8.38 -11.01 13.33
CA ARG A 389 9.31 -9.90 13.18
C ARG A 389 8.72 -8.60 13.73
N ASP A 390 9.59 -7.63 13.99
CA ASP A 390 9.23 -6.29 14.45
C ASP A 390 10.29 -5.30 13.95
N TRP A 391 9.84 -4.31 13.17
CA TRP A 391 10.77 -3.36 12.53
C TRP A 391 11.32 -2.32 13.52
N LEU A 392 10.58 -2.05 14.59
CA LEU A 392 10.91 -1.01 15.56
C LEU A 392 12.04 -1.46 16.50
N SER A 393 12.04 -2.75 16.86
CA SER A 393 13.05 -3.40 17.71
C SER A 393 14.23 -3.99 16.93
N TYR A 394 14.34 -3.70 15.63
CA TYR A 394 15.38 -4.25 14.75
C TYR A 394 15.29 -5.79 14.60
N GLN A 395 14.13 -6.39 14.89
CA GLN A 395 13.93 -7.84 14.79
C GLN A 395 13.41 -8.21 13.40
N LEU A 396 14.13 -7.77 12.35
CA LEU A 396 13.86 -8.08 10.94
C LEU A 396 14.92 -9.06 10.43
N PHE A 397 14.74 -10.35 10.69
CA PHE A 397 15.70 -11.39 10.26
C PHE A 397 15.17 -12.24 9.09
N PHE A 398 13.84 -12.44 9.02
CA PHE A 398 13.19 -13.40 8.13
C PHE A 398 12.16 -12.76 7.20
N SER A 399 11.70 -13.57 6.24
CA SER A 399 10.52 -13.24 5.43
C SER A 399 9.29 -13.12 6.34
N PRO A 400 8.37 -12.17 6.08
CA PRO A 400 7.12 -12.05 6.83
C PRO A 400 6.17 -13.23 6.56
N PHE A 401 6.41 -14.02 5.52
CA PHE A 401 5.63 -15.22 5.17
C PHE A 401 6.17 -16.44 5.93
N TYR A 402 5.80 -16.53 7.21
CA TYR A 402 6.17 -17.65 8.06
C TYR A 402 5.24 -18.86 7.83
N GLU A 403 5.81 -20.04 7.56
CA GLU A 403 5.09 -21.33 7.54
C GLU A 403 5.97 -22.43 8.16
N VAL A 404 5.43 -23.14 9.15
CA VAL A 404 6.14 -24.19 9.93
C VAL A 404 6.65 -25.32 9.03
N ASP A 405 5.98 -25.59 7.91
CA ASP A 405 6.34 -26.68 6.99
C ASP A 405 7.59 -26.37 6.12
N ARG A 406 8.19 -25.17 6.23
CA ARG A 406 9.45 -24.82 5.52
C ARG A 406 10.72 -25.37 6.20
N LEU A 407 10.60 -26.05 7.34
CA LEU A 407 11.72 -26.58 8.14
C LEU A 407 12.72 -27.44 7.32
N GLU A 408 12.26 -28.12 6.25
CA GLU A 408 13.12 -28.97 5.41
C GLU A 408 14.07 -28.19 4.47
N LEU A 409 13.87 -26.86 4.32
CA LEU A 409 14.65 -25.99 3.44
C LEU A 409 15.61 -25.06 4.18
N LEU A 410 15.68 -25.17 5.50
CA LEU A 410 16.45 -24.27 6.36
C LEU A 410 17.85 -24.82 6.65
N THR A 411 18.81 -23.92 6.70
CA THR A 411 20.16 -24.21 7.19
C THR A 411 20.15 -24.42 8.70
N GLU A 412 21.18 -25.09 9.23
CA GLU A 412 21.37 -25.32 10.67
C GLU A 412 21.43 -24.01 11.49
N TYR A 413 21.81 -22.88 10.85
CA TYR A 413 21.79 -21.53 11.42
C TYR A 413 20.37 -20.91 11.47
N GLU A 414 19.53 -21.19 10.48
CA GLU A 414 18.13 -20.73 10.44
C GLU A 414 17.26 -21.52 11.43
N LEU A 415 17.55 -22.81 11.65
CA LEU A 415 16.88 -23.65 12.65
C LEU A 415 17.10 -23.18 14.10
N ASP A 416 18.26 -22.58 14.39
CA ASP A 416 18.61 -22.06 15.73
C ASP A 416 18.04 -20.64 15.98
N ARG A 417 17.49 -19.97 14.95
CA ARG A 417 16.97 -18.59 15.01
C ARG A 417 15.54 -18.39 14.49
N GLU A 418 14.88 -19.39 13.91
CA GLU A 418 13.44 -19.33 13.53
C GLU A 418 12.50 -19.36 14.76
N GLU A 419 12.81 -18.54 15.75
CA GLU A 419 12.00 -18.35 16.92
C GLU A 419 10.96 -17.27 16.66
N LEU A 420 9.70 -17.57 16.94
CA LEU A 420 8.70 -16.54 17.17
C LEU A 420 9.27 -15.53 18.18
N LEU A 421 9.02 -14.25 17.95
CA LEU A 421 9.50 -13.18 18.80
C LEU A 421 8.91 -13.34 20.20
N SER A 422 9.76 -13.72 21.15
CA SER A 422 9.41 -13.81 22.56
C SER A 422 10.03 -12.70 23.40
N VAL A 423 11.03 -11.97 22.88
CA VAL A 423 11.67 -10.87 23.60
C VAL A 423 11.46 -9.59 22.81
N PHE A 424 10.56 -8.75 23.31
CA PHE A 424 10.25 -7.44 22.76
C PHE A 424 9.87 -6.49 23.92
N SER A 425 10.22 -5.21 23.80
CA SER A 425 9.74 -4.19 24.73
C SER A 425 9.30 -2.95 23.94
N GLU A 426 8.08 -2.48 24.21
CA GLU A 426 7.56 -1.22 23.67
C GLU A 426 8.42 -0.01 24.06
N ARG A 427 9.28 -0.15 25.08
CA ARG A 427 10.19 0.90 25.55
C ARG A 427 11.64 0.73 25.08
N LEU A 428 11.98 -0.39 24.41
CA LEU A 428 13.33 -0.78 23.94
C LEU A 428 14.47 -0.70 25.00
N THR A 429 14.13 -0.44 26.27
CA THR A 429 15.07 -0.12 27.36
C THR A 429 14.54 -0.64 28.71
N LEU A 430 14.27 -1.94 28.78
CA LEU A 430 14.04 -2.62 30.07
C LEU A 430 15.34 -3.30 30.52
N SER A 431 15.56 -3.37 31.84
CA SER A 431 16.62 -4.19 32.42
C SER A 431 16.39 -5.66 32.05
N GLN A 432 17.45 -6.48 31.98
CA GLN A 432 17.30 -7.92 31.71
C GLN A 432 16.36 -8.61 32.71
N GLU A 433 16.33 -8.15 33.96
CA GLU A 433 15.42 -8.65 35.00
C GLU A 433 13.95 -8.40 34.64
N HIS A 434 13.62 -7.24 34.07
CA HIS A 434 12.25 -6.89 33.68
C HIS A 434 11.85 -7.50 32.33
N LEU A 435 12.82 -7.80 31.46
CA LEU A 435 12.55 -8.42 30.15
C LEU A 435 11.99 -9.83 30.28
N ARG A 436 12.35 -10.59 31.32
CA ARG A 436 11.83 -11.94 31.60
C ARG A 436 11.75 -12.81 30.35
N GLU A 437 12.90 -12.98 29.70
CA GLU A 437 13.07 -13.74 28.45
C GLU A 437 12.58 -15.19 28.57
N ASP A 438 12.56 -15.73 29.79
CA ASP A 438 12.05 -17.06 30.13
C ASP A 438 10.53 -17.21 29.94
N ILE A 439 9.76 -16.12 30.04
CA ILE A 439 8.32 -16.08 29.80
C ILE A 439 8.02 -15.48 28.44
N GLY A 440 8.65 -14.34 28.14
CA GLY A 440 8.47 -13.58 26.92
C GLY A 440 7.21 -12.72 26.84
N TRP A 441 7.15 -11.91 25.79
CA TRP A 441 6.19 -10.83 25.56
C TRP A 441 5.32 -11.05 24.33
N HIS A 442 4.13 -10.45 24.36
CA HIS A 442 3.18 -10.31 23.27
C HIS A 442 2.72 -11.64 22.63
N GLU A 443 1.99 -11.51 21.52
CA GLU A 443 1.40 -12.59 20.75
C GLU A 443 2.44 -13.65 20.36
N GLY A 444 3.66 -13.25 19.97
CA GLY A 444 4.73 -14.18 19.58
C GLY A 444 5.13 -15.16 20.69
N ALA A 445 5.33 -14.68 21.92
CA ALA A 445 5.63 -15.57 23.06
C ALA A 445 4.47 -16.53 23.38
N ARG A 446 3.24 -16.03 23.30
CA ARG A 446 2.05 -16.86 23.57
C ARG A 446 1.83 -17.91 22.49
N ILE A 447 2.08 -17.59 21.21
CA ILE A 447 2.03 -18.58 20.13
C ILE A 447 3.17 -19.60 20.27
N LYS A 448 4.37 -19.18 20.71
CA LYS A 448 5.49 -20.09 21.00
C LYS A 448 5.11 -21.14 22.05
N GLU A 449 4.37 -20.74 23.08
CA GLU A 449 3.83 -21.66 24.08
C GLU A 449 2.80 -22.63 23.48
N LEU A 450 1.85 -22.11 22.69
CA LEU A 450 0.77 -22.92 22.09
C LEU A 450 1.25 -23.94 21.06
N ARG A 451 2.39 -23.68 20.40
CA ARG A 451 2.95 -24.57 19.37
C ARG A 451 3.27 -25.99 19.83
N GLN A 452 3.32 -26.24 21.13
CA GLN A 452 3.56 -27.57 21.69
C GLN A 452 2.53 -28.61 21.24
N VAL A 453 1.33 -28.16 20.82
CA VAL A 453 0.24 -29.02 20.31
C VAL A 453 0.46 -29.49 18.86
N GLY A 454 1.29 -28.79 18.08
CA GLY A 454 1.60 -29.17 16.68
C GLY A 454 0.55 -28.77 15.63
N PHE A 455 -0.26 -27.74 15.88
CA PHE A 455 -1.16 -27.17 14.86
C PHE A 455 -0.41 -26.47 13.72
N LYS A 456 -1.09 -26.28 12.59
CA LYS A 456 -0.54 -25.49 11.48
C LYS A 456 -0.57 -24.00 11.84
N HIS A 457 0.59 -23.33 11.80
CA HIS A 457 0.69 -21.88 12.02
C HIS A 457 1.09 -21.15 10.73
N LEU A 458 0.24 -20.20 10.32
CA LEU A 458 0.45 -19.27 9.23
C LEU A 458 0.46 -17.82 9.76
N THR A 459 1.19 -16.95 9.08
CA THR A 459 1.15 -15.51 9.31
C THR A 459 0.41 -14.84 8.16
N ALA A 460 -0.48 -13.90 8.48
CA ALA A 460 -1.21 -13.12 7.49
C ALA A 460 -0.38 -11.89 7.10
N SER A 461 0.51 -12.07 6.12
CA SER A 461 1.37 -11.01 5.58
C SER A 461 0.75 -10.42 4.30
N GLY A 462 0.90 -9.12 4.10
CA GLY A 462 0.55 -8.50 2.83
C GLY A 462 -0.94 -8.22 2.64
N THR A 463 -1.62 -7.66 3.63
CA THR A 463 -3.03 -7.23 3.50
C THR A 463 -3.14 -5.90 2.76
N ILE A 464 -4.05 -5.79 1.80
CA ILE A 464 -4.38 -4.52 1.15
C ILE A 464 -5.30 -3.70 2.04
N VAL A 465 -4.99 -2.42 2.21
CA VAL A 465 -5.85 -1.43 2.86
C VAL A 465 -6.08 -0.25 1.92
N VAL A 466 -7.25 0.37 2.02
CA VAL A 466 -7.62 1.50 1.17
C VAL A 466 -8.11 2.68 1.99
N LYS A 467 -7.85 3.89 1.49
CA LYS A 467 -8.31 5.14 2.11
C LYS A 467 -9.70 5.49 1.60
N LEU A 468 -10.68 5.57 2.49
CA LEU A 468 -12.07 5.94 2.22
C LEU A 468 -12.56 6.89 3.31
N ASN A 469 -13.16 8.02 2.93
CA ASN A 469 -13.65 9.03 3.87
C ASN A 469 -12.60 9.45 4.93
N ASP A 470 -11.35 9.66 4.48
CA ASP A 470 -10.19 9.99 5.32
C ASP A 470 -9.75 8.95 6.36
N LYS A 471 -10.30 7.74 6.30
CA LYS A 471 -9.91 6.60 7.14
C LYS A 471 -9.39 5.45 6.28
N TRP A 472 -8.63 4.55 6.90
CA TRP A 472 -8.09 3.38 6.23
C TRP A 472 -8.84 2.12 6.63
N TYR A 473 -9.12 1.25 5.67
CA TYR A 473 -9.90 0.04 5.90
C TYR A 473 -9.24 -1.18 5.27
N ALA A 474 -9.29 -2.31 5.97
CA ALA A 474 -8.95 -3.63 5.48
C ALA A 474 -10.22 -4.38 5.01
N PRO A 475 -10.09 -5.29 4.02
CA PRO A 475 -11.21 -5.99 3.42
C PRO A 475 -11.61 -7.27 4.15
N ASP A 476 -12.85 -7.69 3.92
CA ASP A 476 -13.28 -9.08 4.10
C ASP A 476 -12.83 -9.98 2.94
N GLU A 477 -13.22 -11.25 2.97
CA GLU A 477 -12.86 -12.23 1.93
C GLU A 477 -13.45 -11.93 0.54
N ASN A 478 -14.46 -11.06 0.45
CA ASN A 478 -15.13 -10.68 -0.80
C ASN A 478 -14.56 -9.39 -1.39
N GLY A 479 -13.60 -8.75 -0.71
CA GLY A 479 -13.04 -7.46 -1.11
C GLY A 479 -13.89 -6.26 -0.69
N VAL A 480 -14.81 -6.42 0.26
CA VAL A 480 -15.54 -5.30 0.86
C VAL A 480 -14.74 -4.76 2.03
N PHE A 481 -14.44 -3.46 2.02
CA PHE A 481 -13.62 -2.81 3.04
C PHE A 481 -14.48 -2.46 4.24
N ARG A 482 -14.19 -3.08 5.41
CA ARG A 482 -15.05 -2.97 6.60
C ARG A 482 -14.31 -2.59 7.87
N PHE A 483 -13.05 -2.98 7.97
CA PHE A 483 -12.33 -2.99 9.25
C PHE A 483 -11.35 -1.85 9.30
N GLU A 484 -11.63 -0.85 10.14
CA GLU A 484 -10.77 0.33 10.28
C GLU A 484 -9.35 -0.08 10.73
N VAL A 485 -8.36 0.42 10.01
CA VAL A 485 -6.92 0.25 10.28
C VAL A 485 -6.36 1.59 10.75
N PRO A 486 -5.82 1.66 11.99
CA PRO A 486 -5.24 2.89 12.52
C PRO A 486 -4.10 3.46 11.67
N TRP A 487 -4.00 4.79 11.64
CA TRP A 487 -2.96 5.50 10.88
C TRP A 487 -1.55 5.09 11.27
N ASP A 488 -1.28 4.85 12.56
CA ASP A 488 0.05 4.44 13.03
C ASP A 488 0.51 3.15 12.35
N LYS A 489 -0.41 2.23 12.01
CA LYS A 489 -0.11 1.00 11.27
C LYS A 489 0.09 1.22 9.78
N VAL A 490 -0.66 2.14 9.17
CA VAL A 490 -0.49 2.53 7.76
C VAL A 490 0.85 3.25 7.57
N SER A 491 1.30 4.01 8.57
CA SER A 491 2.55 4.77 8.53
C SER A 491 3.82 3.93 8.70
N TYR A 492 3.72 2.59 8.82
CA TYR A 492 4.92 1.74 8.96
C TYR A 492 5.84 1.90 7.73
N PRO A 493 7.16 2.06 7.96
CA PRO A 493 8.13 2.24 6.87
C PRO A 493 8.35 0.98 6.03
N THR A 494 7.78 -0.16 6.43
CA THR A 494 7.74 -1.40 5.66
C THR A 494 6.52 -1.51 4.75
N ASN A 495 5.55 -0.61 4.78
CA ASN A 495 4.36 -0.72 3.92
C ASN A 495 4.64 -0.37 2.45
N ARG A 496 3.90 -0.95 1.51
CA ARG A 496 4.07 -0.68 0.06
C ARG A 496 2.91 0.18 -0.43
N TYR A 497 3.21 1.34 -1.01
CA TYR A 497 2.18 2.27 -1.49
C TYR A 497 1.97 2.04 -2.99
N LEU A 498 0.87 1.39 -3.36
CA LEU A 498 0.55 1.05 -4.75
C LEU A 498 -0.15 2.22 -5.48
N ARG A 499 -0.83 3.06 -4.68
CA ARG A 499 -1.44 4.35 -5.02
C ARG A 499 -1.58 5.15 -3.70
N GLU A 500 -1.84 6.45 -3.77
CA GLU A 500 -1.96 7.30 -2.56
C GLU A 500 -3.05 6.84 -1.56
N ASP A 501 -4.07 6.16 -2.06
CA ASP A 501 -5.21 5.60 -1.32
C ASP A 501 -5.21 4.07 -1.29
N VAL A 502 -4.13 3.39 -1.72
CA VAL A 502 -4.01 1.92 -1.72
C VAL A 502 -2.65 1.50 -1.18
N VAL A 503 -2.67 0.86 -0.01
CA VAL A 503 -1.46 0.43 0.70
C VAL A 503 -1.50 -1.08 0.91
N LEU A 504 -0.37 -1.71 0.67
CA LEU A 504 -0.10 -3.10 1.02
C LEU A 504 0.67 -3.13 2.34
N ILE A 505 0.02 -3.64 3.38
CA ILE A 505 0.60 -3.81 4.71
C ILE A 505 1.25 -5.18 4.80
N VAL A 506 2.58 -5.19 4.80
CA VAL A 506 3.38 -6.41 4.92
C VAL A 506 3.41 -6.88 6.38
N ASP A 507 3.69 -5.95 7.30
CA ASP A 507 3.73 -6.19 8.73
C ASP A 507 2.36 -5.93 9.35
N THR A 508 1.44 -6.88 9.18
CA THR A 508 0.10 -6.76 9.76
C THR A 508 0.19 -6.69 11.28
N HIS A 509 -0.63 -5.82 11.88
CA HIS A 509 -0.72 -5.63 13.33
C HIS A 509 -2.17 -5.50 13.79
N GLY A 510 -2.79 -6.63 14.09
CA GLY A 510 -4.11 -6.75 14.70
C GLY A 510 -5.19 -7.33 13.80
N ILE A 511 -6.24 -7.82 14.45
CA ILE A 511 -7.28 -8.68 13.85
C ILE A 511 -7.94 -8.06 12.61
N SER A 512 -8.08 -6.74 12.55
CA SER A 512 -8.67 -6.03 11.40
C SER A 512 -7.96 -6.31 10.08
N MET A 513 -6.66 -6.61 10.10
CA MET A 513 -5.88 -6.89 8.89
C MET A 513 -5.81 -8.37 8.54
N LEU A 514 -6.39 -9.28 9.34
CA LEU A 514 -6.22 -10.72 9.16
C LEU A 514 -7.42 -11.41 8.51
N VAL A 515 -8.59 -10.73 8.42
CA VAL A 515 -9.88 -11.37 8.09
C VAL A 515 -9.86 -12.08 6.74
N GLU A 516 -9.48 -11.40 5.66
CA GLU A 516 -9.43 -12.01 4.31
C GLU A 516 -8.56 -13.27 4.30
N GLN A 517 -7.34 -13.15 4.83
CA GLN A 517 -6.36 -14.24 4.83
C GLN A 517 -6.79 -15.39 5.74
N ALA A 518 -7.41 -15.09 6.89
CA ALA A 518 -7.93 -16.11 7.80
C ALA A 518 -9.02 -16.95 7.14
N VAL A 519 -9.98 -16.31 6.48
CA VAL A 519 -11.07 -17.02 5.78
C VAL A 519 -10.52 -17.79 4.57
N ARG A 520 -9.65 -17.19 3.76
CA ARG A 520 -9.04 -17.85 2.60
C ARG A 520 -8.21 -19.07 2.97
N ASN A 521 -7.50 -19.02 4.10
CA ASN A 521 -6.67 -20.12 4.60
C ASN A 521 -7.44 -21.12 5.47
N ASN A 522 -8.78 -21.03 5.55
CA ASN A 522 -9.62 -21.89 6.39
C ASN A 522 -9.16 -21.94 7.85
N ALA A 523 -8.77 -20.79 8.40
CA ALA A 523 -8.35 -20.69 9.79
C ALA A 523 -9.46 -21.17 10.73
N THR A 524 -9.10 -21.97 11.73
CA THR A 524 -10.00 -22.29 12.85
C THR A 524 -9.80 -21.32 14.01
N VAL A 525 -8.61 -20.71 14.09
CA VAL A 525 -8.23 -19.76 15.13
C VAL A 525 -7.43 -18.61 14.53
N VAL A 526 -7.71 -17.40 14.99
CA VAL A 526 -6.93 -16.20 14.65
C VAL A 526 -6.35 -15.59 15.92
N ILE A 527 -5.04 -15.28 15.90
CA ILE A 527 -4.36 -14.60 17.00
C ILE A 527 -3.78 -13.28 16.53
N GLY A 528 -4.13 -12.19 17.22
CA GLY A 528 -3.56 -10.88 16.92
C GLY A 528 -4.05 -9.81 17.89
N CYS A 529 -3.49 -8.63 17.75
CA CYS A 529 -3.76 -7.48 18.59
C CYS A 529 -5.21 -6.97 18.44
N GLY A 530 -5.80 -6.51 19.55
CA GLY A 530 -7.21 -6.12 19.68
C GLY A 530 -7.45 -4.73 20.28
N ASP A 531 -6.46 -3.85 20.20
CA ASP A 531 -6.46 -2.50 20.79
C ASP A 531 -7.21 -1.40 20.01
N HIS A 532 -8.12 -1.75 19.09
CA HIS A 532 -8.88 -0.76 18.30
C HIS A 532 -10.33 -1.21 18.04
N PRO A 533 -11.33 -0.30 17.97
CA PRO A 533 -12.71 -0.67 17.64
C PRO A 533 -12.84 -1.44 16.31
N GLY A 534 -12.07 -1.05 15.28
CA GLY A 534 -12.02 -1.77 14.00
C GLY A 534 -11.57 -3.24 14.14
N LYS A 535 -10.69 -3.52 15.12
CA LYS A 535 -10.24 -4.89 15.45
C LYS A 535 -11.32 -5.68 16.18
N ALA A 536 -12.10 -5.04 17.05
CA ALA A 536 -13.28 -5.67 17.66
C ALA A 536 -14.37 -6.00 16.62
N LYS A 537 -14.63 -5.10 15.65
CA LYS A 537 -15.54 -5.36 14.52
C LYS A 537 -15.07 -6.58 13.69
N ALA A 538 -13.76 -6.68 13.44
CA ALA A 538 -13.18 -7.81 12.74
C ALA A 538 -13.28 -9.13 13.53
N ALA A 539 -13.02 -9.11 14.85
CA ALA A 539 -13.17 -10.27 15.72
C ALA A 539 -14.62 -10.78 15.76
N LYS A 540 -15.60 -9.87 15.82
CA LYS A 540 -17.03 -10.22 15.72
C LYS A 540 -17.35 -10.89 14.38
N TYR A 541 -16.85 -10.34 13.28
CA TYR A 541 -17.06 -10.89 11.93
C TYR A 541 -16.47 -12.31 11.79
N LEU A 542 -15.28 -12.54 12.32
CA LEU A 542 -14.65 -13.87 12.35
C LEU A 542 -15.45 -14.85 13.21
N SER A 543 -15.90 -14.42 14.39
CA SER A 543 -16.77 -15.22 15.26
C SER A 543 -18.08 -15.62 14.57
N ASP A 544 -18.71 -14.71 13.81
CA ASP A 544 -19.94 -15.00 13.07
C ASP A 544 -19.73 -16.03 11.94
N LYS A 545 -18.48 -16.23 11.52
CA LYS A 545 -18.06 -17.29 10.59
C LYS A 545 -17.62 -18.58 11.28
N GLY A 546 -17.69 -18.66 12.61
CA GLY A 546 -17.23 -19.80 13.38
C GLY A 546 -15.71 -19.91 13.49
N ILE A 547 -14.98 -18.80 13.31
CA ILE A 547 -13.54 -18.73 13.49
C ILE A 547 -13.26 -18.12 14.86
N THR A 548 -12.60 -18.89 15.74
CA THR A 548 -12.26 -18.42 17.08
C THR A 548 -11.25 -17.27 17.00
N THR A 549 -11.48 -16.17 17.70
CA THR A 549 -10.50 -15.08 17.78
C THR A 549 -9.88 -15.01 19.17
N VAL A 550 -8.55 -14.94 19.24
CA VAL A 550 -7.79 -14.73 20.47
C VAL A 550 -7.02 -13.42 20.35
N THR A 551 -7.18 -12.54 21.33
CA THR A 551 -6.35 -11.34 21.44
C THR A 551 -5.76 -11.28 22.83
N PHE A 552 -4.48 -10.97 22.96
CA PHE A 552 -3.89 -10.72 24.28
C PHE A 552 -3.99 -9.24 24.67
N THR A 553 -4.15 -8.37 23.68
CA THR A 553 -4.37 -6.93 23.85
C THR A 553 -5.86 -6.60 23.60
N ASP A 554 -6.62 -6.24 24.63
CA ASP A 554 -8.09 -6.33 24.61
C ASP A 554 -8.85 -5.02 24.88
N LYS A 555 -8.19 -3.86 24.74
CA LYS A 555 -8.72 -2.56 25.16
C LYS A 555 -10.18 -2.27 24.76
N TYR A 556 -10.55 -2.58 23.52
CA TYR A 556 -11.88 -2.30 22.98
C TYR A 556 -12.78 -3.52 22.88
N PHE A 557 -12.33 -4.69 23.34
CA PHE A 557 -13.13 -5.91 23.30
C PHE A 557 -14.31 -5.91 24.28
N PRO A 558 -14.36 -5.09 25.35
CA PRO A 558 -15.61 -4.83 26.07
C PRO A 558 -16.79 -4.44 25.18
N LEU A 559 -16.57 -3.85 23.99
CA LEU A 559 -17.65 -3.56 23.03
C LEU A 559 -18.43 -4.82 22.60
N LEU A 560 -17.83 -6.00 22.71
CA LEU A 560 -18.41 -7.30 22.37
C LEU A 560 -19.05 -8.02 23.58
N LEU A 561 -19.04 -7.41 24.76
CA LEU A 561 -19.51 -8.03 26.00
C LEU A 561 -21.00 -8.40 25.92
N GLY A 562 -21.31 -9.68 26.12
CA GLY A 562 -22.67 -10.21 26.07
C GLY A 562 -23.22 -10.43 24.65
N ALA A 563 -22.36 -10.45 23.64
CA ALA A 563 -22.74 -10.65 22.23
C ALA A 563 -22.81 -12.12 21.79
N ASP A 564 -22.59 -13.08 22.71
CA ASP A 564 -22.47 -14.53 22.43
C ASP A 564 -21.45 -14.82 21.32
N VAL A 565 -20.19 -14.41 21.57
CA VAL A 565 -19.11 -14.44 20.58
C VAL A 565 -18.02 -15.45 20.96
N ASP A 566 -17.45 -16.13 19.97
CA ASP A 566 -16.29 -17.02 20.13
C ASP A 566 -14.98 -16.22 20.08
N VAL A 567 -14.85 -15.30 21.03
CA VAL A 567 -13.76 -14.32 21.13
C VAL A 567 -13.18 -14.34 22.54
N PHE A 568 -11.86 -14.53 22.62
CA PHE A 568 -11.12 -14.67 23.87
C PHE A 568 -10.13 -13.52 24.03
N PRO A 569 -10.53 -12.42 24.70
CA PRO A 569 -9.62 -11.35 25.09
C PRO A 569 -8.83 -11.71 26.35
N ASN A 570 -7.51 -11.49 26.31
CA ASN A 570 -6.59 -11.69 27.42
C ASN A 570 -6.68 -13.07 28.11
N PRO A 571 -6.89 -14.21 27.40
CA PRO A 571 -7.19 -15.47 28.06
C PRO A 571 -5.93 -16.11 28.67
N PRO A 572 -6.05 -16.83 29.80
CA PRO A 572 -5.00 -17.74 30.26
C PRO A 572 -4.78 -18.88 29.26
N ILE A 573 -3.56 -19.40 29.26
CA ILE A 573 -3.18 -20.60 28.51
C ILE A 573 -2.85 -21.70 29.51
N LYS A 574 -3.34 -22.92 29.25
CA LYS A 574 -3.02 -24.11 30.02
C LYS A 574 -2.70 -25.28 29.12
N TYR A 575 -1.47 -25.75 29.19
CA TYR A 575 -1.02 -26.96 28.53
C TYR A 575 -1.52 -28.23 29.24
N GLN A 576 -2.01 -29.19 28.46
CA GLN A 576 -2.49 -30.49 28.94
C GLN A 576 -2.01 -31.65 28.05
N GLY A 577 -0.69 -31.79 27.87
CA GLY A 577 -0.15 -32.86 27.02
C GLY A 577 -0.40 -32.55 25.54
N TYR A 578 -1.23 -33.30 24.84
CA TYR A 578 -1.43 -33.09 23.39
C TYR A 578 -2.43 -31.98 23.03
N THR A 579 -2.87 -31.17 24.00
CA THR A 579 -3.86 -30.11 23.79
C THR A 579 -3.55 -28.88 24.63
N ASP A 580 -3.88 -27.71 24.10
CA ASP A 580 -3.85 -26.44 24.83
C ASP A 580 -5.25 -25.94 25.09
N ILE A 581 -5.48 -25.44 26.30
CA ILE A 581 -6.74 -24.81 26.67
C ILE A 581 -6.51 -23.30 26.77
N ILE A 582 -7.26 -22.57 25.96
CA ILE A 582 -7.38 -21.12 26.03
C ILE A 582 -8.62 -20.80 26.87
N GLY A 583 -8.48 -19.95 27.87
CA GLY A 583 -9.56 -19.59 28.80
C GLY A 583 -9.83 -20.68 29.85
N GLY A 584 -11.10 -20.86 30.22
CA GLY A 584 -11.51 -21.94 31.13
C GLY A 584 -11.10 -21.73 32.59
N ARG A 585 -11.20 -20.49 33.06
CA ARG A 585 -10.86 -20.02 34.42
C ARG A 585 -12.10 -19.44 35.13
N PRO A 586 -13.14 -20.25 35.44
CA PRO A 586 -14.38 -19.73 35.97
C PRO A 586 -14.22 -19.26 37.42
N ILE A 587 -14.54 -17.99 37.67
CA ILE A 587 -14.59 -17.40 39.01
C ILE A 587 -15.97 -16.77 39.23
N GLU A 588 -16.56 -17.05 40.39
CA GLU A 588 -17.86 -16.53 40.79
C GLU A 588 -17.71 -15.24 41.61
N PHE A 589 -18.54 -14.26 41.28
CA PHE A 589 -18.65 -12.97 41.95
C PHE A 589 -20.13 -12.72 42.34
N ASP A 590 -20.35 -12.14 43.51
CA ASP A 590 -21.66 -11.65 43.94
C ASP A 590 -21.88 -10.23 43.41
N LEU A 591 -23.03 -9.95 42.81
CA LEU A 591 -23.29 -8.63 42.24
C LEU A 591 -23.41 -7.52 43.31
N ASN A 592 -23.58 -7.89 44.58
CA ASN A 592 -23.60 -6.96 45.71
C ASN A 592 -22.22 -6.74 46.36
N GLU A 593 -21.18 -7.48 45.96
CA GLU A 593 -19.85 -7.25 46.49
C GLU A 593 -19.24 -5.95 45.94
N THR A 594 -18.29 -5.38 46.67
CA THR A 594 -17.61 -4.16 46.24
C THR A 594 -16.49 -4.52 45.25
N PHE A 595 -16.54 -3.92 44.06
CA PHE A 595 -15.50 -4.00 43.04
C PHE A 595 -14.62 -2.76 43.08
N ILE A 596 -13.31 -2.93 42.92
CA ILE A 596 -12.42 -1.84 42.52
C ILE A 596 -11.97 -2.02 41.08
N VAL A 597 -11.96 -0.96 40.29
CA VAL A 597 -11.52 -1.02 38.88
C VAL A 597 -10.57 0.12 38.58
N THR A 598 -9.59 -0.13 37.72
CA THR A 598 -8.72 0.93 37.21
C THR A 598 -9.38 1.68 36.06
N ASP A 599 -9.10 2.98 36.01
CA ASP A 599 -9.33 3.86 34.88
C ASP A 599 -8.12 4.81 34.75
N VAL A 600 -8.07 5.63 33.71
CA VAL A 600 -6.89 6.43 33.40
C VAL A 600 -7.22 7.92 33.39
N ASN A 601 -6.35 8.72 33.99
CA ASN A 601 -6.39 10.19 33.89
C ASN A 601 -5.09 10.75 33.27
N SER A 602 -4.58 10.07 32.24
CA SER A 602 -3.38 10.40 31.51
C SER A 602 -3.62 10.37 30.00
N THR A 603 -2.94 11.24 29.27
CA THR A 603 -2.98 11.30 27.79
C THR A 603 -1.87 10.48 27.13
N GLN A 604 -0.95 9.88 27.90
CA GLN A 604 0.15 9.12 27.34
C GLN A 604 -0.29 7.72 26.87
N TYR A 605 0.19 7.32 25.69
CA TYR A 605 -0.34 6.20 24.90
C TYR A 605 -0.39 4.87 25.66
N SER A 606 0.71 4.49 26.32
CA SER A 606 0.88 3.22 27.03
C SER A 606 0.03 3.10 28.31
N PHE A 607 -0.41 4.21 28.89
CA PHE A 607 -1.31 4.21 30.05
C PHE A 607 -2.74 3.91 29.67
N SER A 608 -3.13 4.29 28.45
CA SER A 608 -4.52 4.22 28.01
C SER A 608 -5.13 2.81 28.04
N TYR A 609 -4.34 1.75 28.26
CA TYR A 609 -4.83 0.38 28.44
C TYR A 609 -5.34 0.06 29.85
N TYR A 610 -4.97 0.84 30.88
CA TYR A 610 -5.51 0.67 32.24
C TYR A 610 -7.00 1.08 32.35
N ASP A 611 -7.58 1.66 31.29
CA ASP A 611 -9.02 1.96 31.19
C ASP A 611 -9.88 0.75 30.74
N THR A 612 -9.26 -0.36 30.35
CA THR A 612 -9.99 -1.55 29.88
C THR A 612 -10.96 -2.09 30.95
N PRO A 613 -10.58 -2.18 32.25
CA PRO A 613 -11.51 -2.58 33.30
C PRO A 613 -12.71 -1.63 33.42
N SER A 614 -12.51 -0.31 33.45
CA SER A 614 -13.61 0.65 33.55
C SER A 614 -14.59 0.54 32.37
N ARG A 615 -14.09 0.26 31.15
CA ARG A 615 -14.93 -0.03 29.97
C ARG A 615 -15.80 -1.27 30.16
N TYR A 616 -15.22 -2.37 30.63
CA TYR A 616 -15.93 -3.63 30.86
C TYR A 616 -17.03 -3.46 31.92
N PHE A 617 -16.67 -2.92 33.08
CA PHE A 617 -17.62 -2.71 34.18
C PHE A 617 -18.64 -1.62 33.87
N GLY A 618 -18.28 -0.60 33.09
CA GLY A 618 -19.20 0.45 32.65
C GLY A 618 -20.33 -0.08 31.75
N ILE A 619 -20.09 -1.15 30.99
CA ILE A 619 -21.16 -1.85 30.26
C ILE A 619 -22.03 -2.63 31.24
N LEU A 620 -21.45 -3.41 32.15
CA LEU A 620 -22.21 -4.18 33.14
C LEU A 620 -23.08 -3.28 34.04
N GLN A 621 -22.59 -2.12 34.46
CA GLN A 621 -23.31 -1.15 35.29
C GLN A 621 -24.55 -0.57 34.61
N LYS A 622 -24.63 -0.57 33.27
CA LYS A 622 -25.84 -0.17 32.54
C LYS A 622 -26.98 -1.20 32.70
N HIS A 623 -26.65 -2.44 33.05
CA HIS A 623 -27.60 -3.55 33.15
C HIS A 623 -27.83 -4.04 34.58
N TYR A 624 -26.83 -3.90 35.46
CA TYR A 624 -26.86 -4.37 36.84
C TYR A 624 -26.38 -3.28 37.81
N PRO A 625 -26.97 -3.19 39.03
CA PRO A 625 -26.58 -2.20 40.03
C PRO A 625 -25.29 -2.60 40.77
N LEU A 626 -24.18 -2.74 40.03
CA LEU A 626 -22.88 -3.13 40.60
C LEU A 626 -22.29 -2.00 41.46
N ASN A 627 -21.78 -2.36 42.63
CA ASN A 627 -21.03 -1.47 43.51
C ASN A 627 -19.56 -1.38 43.06
N VAL A 628 -19.25 -0.47 42.13
CA VAL A 628 -17.92 -0.31 41.54
C VAL A 628 -17.28 1.00 42.01
N TYR A 629 -16.11 0.91 42.62
CA TYR A 629 -15.21 2.04 42.88
C TYR A 629 -14.17 2.11 41.77
N THR A 630 -14.10 3.25 41.10
CA THR A 630 -13.09 3.50 40.05
C THR A 630 -11.92 4.26 40.66
N TYR A 631 -10.70 3.76 40.45
CA TYR A 631 -9.47 4.46 40.78
C TYR A 631 -8.79 4.90 39.48
N TYR A 632 -8.43 6.18 39.39
CA TYR A 632 -7.75 6.74 38.23
C TYR A 632 -6.25 6.68 38.45
N VAL A 633 -5.55 5.89 37.61
CA VAL A 633 -4.10 5.85 37.58
C VAL A 633 -3.55 6.88 36.60
N ASP A 634 -2.46 7.54 36.98
CA ASP A 634 -1.71 8.48 36.14
C ASP A 634 -0.22 8.14 35.98
N ASP A 635 0.30 7.15 36.75
CA ASP A 635 1.65 6.61 36.63
C ASP A 635 1.68 5.06 36.74
N PHE A 636 2.80 4.42 36.36
CA PHE A 636 2.93 2.94 36.32
C PHE A 636 3.06 2.35 37.73
N ASP A 637 3.63 3.07 38.68
CA ASP A 637 3.95 2.56 40.01
C ASP A 637 2.79 2.75 41.02
N GLU A 638 1.56 2.92 40.54
CA GLU A 638 0.40 3.29 41.36
C GLU A 638 -0.51 2.14 41.78
N MET A 639 -0.25 0.90 41.35
CA MET A 639 -1.11 -0.24 41.69
C MET A 639 -1.24 -0.47 43.21
N TYR A 640 -0.22 -0.14 43.99
CA TYR A 640 -0.31 -0.17 45.45
C TYR A 640 -1.39 0.77 45.98
N PHE A 641 -1.54 1.99 45.42
CA PHE A 641 -2.57 2.93 45.82
C PHE A 641 -3.97 2.45 45.42
N VAL A 642 -4.10 1.82 44.25
CA VAL A 642 -5.34 1.15 43.84
C VAL A 642 -5.74 0.11 44.90
N LEU A 643 -4.81 -0.75 45.30
CA LEU A 643 -5.11 -1.85 46.22
C LEU A 643 -5.25 -1.41 47.68
N ASP A 644 -4.57 -0.34 48.10
CA ASP A 644 -4.85 0.33 49.38
C ASP A 644 -6.25 0.91 49.41
N LYS A 645 -6.69 1.52 48.30
CA LYS A 645 -8.08 1.97 48.20
C LYS A 645 -9.04 0.79 48.25
N ALA A 646 -8.70 -0.34 47.63
CA ALA A 646 -9.48 -1.58 47.71
C ALA A 646 -9.66 -2.03 49.17
N ARG A 647 -8.59 -1.98 49.97
CA ARG A 647 -8.62 -2.29 51.41
C ARG A 647 -9.53 -1.30 52.16
N GLU A 648 -9.44 -0.01 51.88
CA GLU A 648 -10.26 1.03 52.51
C GLU A 648 -11.76 0.85 52.26
N VAL A 649 -12.15 0.54 51.02
CA VAL A 649 -13.56 0.32 50.64
C VAL A 649 -14.03 -1.12 50.85
N ASN A 650 -13.16 -1.97 51.42
CA ASN A 650 -13.39 -3.38 51.67
C ASN A 650 -13.83 -4.16 50.41
N ALA A 651 -13.18 -3.87 49.27
CA ALA A 651 -13.40 -4.56 48.02
C ALA A 651 -12.85 -5.99 48.06
N THR A 652 -13.67 -6.94 47.61
CA THR A 652 -13.30 -8.36 47.47
C THR A 652 -13.09 -8.77 46.02
N ALA A 653 -13.42 -7.88 45.07
CA ALA A 653 -13.22 -8.10 43.66
C ALA A 653 -12.50 -6.91 43.02
N ALA A 654 -11.63 -7.18 42.06
CA ALA A 654 -10.89 -6.14 41.34
C ALA A 654 -10.90 -6.38 39.82
N GLY A 655 -11.01 -5.32 39.03
CA GLY A 655 -10.74 -5.32 37.59
C GLY A 655 -9.47 -4.54 37.32
N LEU A 656 -8.40 -5.22 36.90
CA LEU A 656 -7.05 -4.67 36.89
C LEU A 656 -6.30 -4.99 35.60
N ARG A 657 -5.27 -4.20 35.30
CA ARG A 657 -4.19 -4.55 34.37
C ARG A 657 -2.92 -4.80 35.18
N VAL A 658 -2.12 -5.78 34.77
CA VAL A 658 -0.79 -6.06 35.33
C VAL A 658 0.21 -6.02 34.20
N TYR A 659 1.03 -4.97 34.17
CA TYR A 659 1.99 -4.70 33.12
C TYR A 659 3.42 -5.07 33.54
N ASP A 660 3.86 -4.64 34.72
CA ASP A 660 5.23 -4.77 35.19
C ASP A 660 5.34 -5.43 36.58
N SER A 661 6.55 -5.38 37.16
CA SER A 661 6.87 -5.96 38.47
C SER A 661 6.08 -5.31 39.59
N ASP A 662 5.87 -4.00 39.53
CA ASP A 662 5.32 -3.22 40.63
C ASP A 662 3.82 -3.49 40.74
N ASP A 663 3.14 -3.53 39.59
CA ASP A 663 1.79 -4.07 39.46
C ASP A 663 1.69 -5.50 40.03
N TYR A 664 2.62 -6.37 39.64
CA TYR A 664 2.62 -7.77 40.06
C TYR A 664 2.73 -7.92 41.57
N TYR A 665 3.68 -7.24 42.22
CA TYR A 665 3.89 -7.39 43.66
C TYR A 665 2.72 -6.81 44.46
N ALA A 666 2.15 -5.69 44.01
CA ALA A 666 0.96 -5.09 44.63
C ALA A 666 -0.23 -6.06 44.57
N VAL A 667 -0.54 -6.60 43.39
CA VAL A 667 -1.66 -7.54 43.19
C VAL A 667 -1.43 -8.82 43.98
N LYS A 668 -0.21 -9.36 43.94
CA LYS A 668 0.16 -10.55 44.68
C LYS A 668 -0.09 -10.40 46.18
N GLU A 669 0.39 -9.32 46.79
CA GLU A 669 0.20 -9.02 48.21
C GLU A 669 -1.29 -8.97 48.56
N TRP A 670 -2.08 -8.25 47.76
CA TRP A 670 -3.52 -8.13 48.00
C TRP A 670 -4.26 -9.48 47.91
N LEU A 671 -3.88 -10.35 46.98
CA LEU A 671 -4.48 -11.69 46.82
C LEU A 671 -4.07 -12.67 47.94
N ASP A 672 -2.84 -12.55 48.45
CA ASP A 672 -2.33 -13.40 49.54
C ASP A 672 -2.99 -13.12 50.89
N GLU A 673 -3.42 -11.88 51.13
CA GLU A 673 -4.08 -11.46 52.37
C GLU A 673 -5.43 -12.17 52.64
N ASP A 674 -6.23 -12.45 51.60
CA ASP A 674 -7.53 -13.11 51.75
C ASP A 674 -7.90 -13.94 50.50
N LYS A 675 -8.21 -15.22 50.69
CA LYS A 675 -8.66 -16.13 49.61
C LYS A 675 -9.99 -15.75 48.98
N LYS A 676 -10.76 -14.86 49.60
CA LYS A 676 -11.97 -14.27 48.99
C LYS A 676 -11.66 -13.14 48.01
N ARG A 677 -10.45 -12.57 48.03
CA ARG A 677 -10.07 -11.52 47.08
C ARG A 677 -9.79 -12.14 45.72
N ARG A 678 -10.42 -11.59 44.70
CA ARG A 678 -10.39 -12.10 43.34
C ARG A 678 -10.15 -10.97 42.35
N ALA A 679 -9.48 -11.26 41.25
CA ALA A 679 -9.21 -10.29 40.20
C ALA A 679 -9.65 -10.78 38.82
N ILE A 680 -10.16 -9.86 38.00
CA ILE A 680 -10.34 -10.01 36.57
C ILE A 680 -9.24 -9.20 35.91
N LEU A 681 -8.34 -9.86 35.19
CA LEU A 681 -7.26 -9.20 34.49
C LEU A 681 -7.63 -8.84 33.06
N PHE A 682 -7.19 -7.66 32.65
CA PHE A 682 -7.36 -7.10 31.32
C PHE A 682 -5.99 -6.63 30.80
N HIS A 683 -5.71 -6.88 29.52
CA HIS A 683 -4.49 -6.42 28.86
C HIS A 683 -3.20 -6.80 29.62
N SER A 684 -3.13 -8.01 30.19
CA SER A 684 -2.04 -8.46 31.09
C SER A 684 -1.23 -9.63 30.53
N MET A 685 -1.87 -10.53 29.78
CA MET A 685 -1.27 -11.71 29.15
C MET A 685 -0.20 -11.44 28.09
N PRO A 686 -0.14 -10.25 27.43
CA PRO A 686 1.01 -9.89 26.61
C PRO A 686 2.29 -9.71 27.44
N TYR A 687 2.20 -9.56 28.76
CA TYR A 687 3.33 -9.17 29.59
C TYR A 687 3.74 -10.29 30.55
N PRO A 688 5.04 -10.47 30.83
CA PRO A 688 5.52 -11.55 31.70
C PRO A 688 4.87 -11.57 33.08
N TYR A 689 4.76 -10.40 33.72
CA TYR A 689 4.24 -10.27 35.07
C TYR A 689 2.73 -10.51 35.15
N GLY A 690 1.96 -10.05 34.15
CA GLY A 690 0.55 -10.37 34.02
C GLY A 690 0.30 -11.87 33.80
N TYR A 691 1.14 -12.50 32.97
CA TYR A 691 1.14 -13.95 32.78
C TYR A 691 1.41 -14.70 34.10
N MET A 692 2.39 -14.27 34.90
CA MET A 692 2.70 -14.89 36.19
C MET A 692 1.52 -14.86 37.16
N ILE A 693 0.90 -13.70 37.38
CA ILE A 693 -0.26 -13.60 38.29
C ILE A 693 -1.37 -14.57 37.87
N MET A 694 -1.63 -14.65 36.56
CA MET A 694 -2.66 -15.53 36.01
C MET A 694 -2.35 -17.03 36.26
N GLN A 695 -1.07 -17.43 36.28
CA GLN A 695 -0.65 -18.81 36.55
C GLN A 695 -0.57 -19.14 38.04
N GLU A 696 -0.10 -18.20 38.88
CA GLU A 696 0.11 -18.41 40.31
C GLU A 696 -1.19 -18.44 41.13
N TYR A 697 -2.23 -17.75 40.67
CA TYR A 697 -3.51 -17.60 41.38
C TYR A 697 -4.70 -18.19 40.62
N PRO A 698 -4.67 -19.49 40.24
CA PRO A 698 -5.65 -20.11 39.35
C PRO A 698 -7.08 -20.15 39.88
N GLU A 699 -7.28 -19.94 41.19
CA GLU A 699 -8.61 -19.95 41.86
C GLU A 699 -9.08 -18.53 42.25
N GLN A 700 -8.22 -17.51 42.12
CA GLN A 700 -8.52 -16.13 42.50
C GLN A 700 -8.47 -15.16 41.31
N VAL A 701 -7.78 -15.52 40.23
CA VAL A 701 -7.59 -14.67 39.05
C VAL A 701 -8.24 -15.26 37.81
N THR A 702 -8.99 -14.43 37.09
CA THR A 702 -9.59 -14.75 35.79
C THR A 702 -9.31 -13.65 34.77
N PHE A 703 -9.88 -13.78 33.57
CA PHE A 703 -9.69 -12.86 32.45
C PHE A 703 -11.00 -12.15 32.07
N GLY A 704 -10.91 -11.11 31.24
CA GLY A 704 -12.04 -10.31 30.73
C GLY A 704 -13.00 -11.05 29.79
N ASP A 705 -13.51 -12.21 30.18
CA ASP A 705 -14.43 -13.06 29.43
C ASP A 705 -15.65 -12.26 28.93
N LEU A 706 -15.92 -12.35 27.62
CA LEU A 706 -16.99 -11.62 26.95
C LEU A 706 -18.36 -12.29 27.10
N ASN A 707 -18.41 -13.54 27.56
CA ASN A 707 -19.65 -14.28 27.77
C ASN A 707 -19.82 -14.68 29.25
N PRO A 708 -19.86 -13.72 30.19
CA PRO A 708 -20.09 -14.02 31.59
C PRO A 708 -21.47 -14.66 31.80
N ILE A 709 -21.54 -15.61 32.73
CA ILE A 709 -22.79 -16.33 33.03
C ILE A 709 -23.40 -15.76 34.32
N PHE A 710 -24.61 -15.23 34.19
CA PHE A 710 -25.36 -14.67 35.31
C PHE A 710 -26.35 -15.68 35.89
N ARG A 711 -26.50 -15.70 37.23
CA ARG A 711 -27.34 -16.67 37.96
C ARG A 711 -28.12 -16.06 39.11
#